data_AF-A0A4U6XNC5-F1
#
_entry.id   AF-A0A4U6XNC5-F1
#
_cell.length_a   1.000
_cell.length_b   1.000
_cell.length_c   1.000
_cell.angle_alpha   90.00
_cell.angle_beta   90.00
_cell.angle_gamma   90.00
#
_symmetry.space_group_name_H-M   'P 1'
#
loop_
_entity.id
_entity.type
_entity.pdbx_description
1 polymer ?
#
loop_
_entity_poly.entity_id
_entity_poly.type
_entity_poly.pdbx_seq_one_letter_code
_entity_poly.pdbx_strand_id
1 'polypeptide(L)'
;MAPARSPTRGQAGTDGPRQKRRSRVEKLPRLPEGSKIQKRALARPQQPVSSNSRYICVGAKCSFMSVVSRVRAQLDRSLKHTAPSTRGLNLNQRVDLLHRDGGTKGRGGEAVVLGAGRAVERVLAVAAWFADQSDCAVEVRTKTVRVVDDVVLEGGEEEGAGFEDESRVRKSSVLKSSLFNHGQKTTTKMVSWSQSSVVLAALSLALSLAGPASASYAFYVGKDLTADGSVMVGGTGEEVSSHWLQLFPARDHAPGATVTVGVTDEASIPGERFAIPQAAHTYRYLSMEYSDFEGFPAPLTNGGLNENGVAVRDVWAPNREALVAMTPTPQRGVQYSDLARIVMERARTAREGVEIIGDLVDRYGEATYGGNTHLVADKDEGWVVWEMAGGRKLWAAERLRADEVRVLYPGYIEDFPTDFGASPDHMASDHIVSFAVEQGWWDPDGGAPFNIFDAYGDKGGDDNRTARDGGFKFMSQAALEEATRAMAPLTEEKLMERVRDRRIADDEAGYGQVVSLRAGVDPDLLRVWNAPATSISSPYVPWWLGVAGVPPEFGQHRYLTTGASASFLNPDYALQEASVFAGRVFKRVLYYMCSSSSSSSAPGAAAADAYDLLPVVTRMLTGFENQSRADIAGWVEAGARALIEKGEREAARALLTHYSHGRAAGALDLGRTINDALDGHVKLTGQWRSPPAGSAINDAGEGAETVNCLVGYDPDRPSWKQPAAHPTKRRRSMRSKMVIQRGRG
;
A
#
# COMPACT_ATOMS: atom_id res chain seq x y z
N MET A 1 57.94 29.89 47.74
CA MET A 1 59.17 29.76 46.91
C MET A 1 58.82 30.13 45.48
N ALA A 2 59.43 31.19 44.94
CA ALA A 2 59.38 31.59 43.52
C ALA A 2 60.18 30.57 42.65
N PRO A 3 60.28 30.68 41.30
CA PRO A 3 59.81 31.73 40.34
C PRO A 3 59.09 31.15 39.07
N ALA A 4 58.22 31.87 38.36
CA ALA A 4 58.43 32.90 37.32
C ALA A 4 59.45 32.57 36.19
N ARG A 5 58.94 32.37 34.96
CA ARG A 5 59.57 32.81 33.70
C ARG A 5 58.50 33.19 32.67
N SER A 6 58.75 34.32 32.02
CA SER A 6 57.90 35.08 31.09
C SER A 6 58.40 34.87 29.62
N PRO A 7 57.90 35.57 28.58
CA PRO A 7 57.33 34.93 27.38
C PRO A 7 58.11 35.22 26.08
N THR A 8 57.78 34.52 24.99
CA THR A 8 58.19 34.92 23.63
C THR A 8 57.00 34.96 22.66
N ARG A 9 56.76 36.19 22.18
CA ARG A 9 56.00 36.67 21.02
C ARG A 9 55.56 35.64 19.97
N GLY A 10 54.26 35.66 19.67
CA GLY A 10 53.69 35.35 18.36
C GLY A 10 52.56 36.34 18.07
N GLN A 11 52.69 37.09 16.98
CA GLN A 11 51.80 38.17 16.54
C GLN A 11 50.45 37.67 16.05
N ALA A 12 49.48 38.60 16.11
CA ALA A 12 48.06 38.43 15.86
C ALA A 12 47.70 38.05 14.41
N GLY A 13 46.72 37.16 14.29
CA GLY A 13 45.85 36.99 13.13
C GLY A 13 44.44 36.70 13.64
N THR A 14 43.53 37.65 13.46
CA THR A 14 42.12 37.57 13.85
C THR A 14 41.36 36.63 12.90
N ASP A 15 40.98 35.44 13.36
CA ASP A 15 40.04 34.55 12.67
C ASP A 15 38.71 34.50 13.45
N GLY A 16 37.69 35.18 12.90
CA GLY A 16 36.29 35.01 13.28
C GLY A 16 35.72 33.67 12.76
N PRO A 17 34.58 33.21 13.30
CA PRO A 17 34.05 31.88 12.98
C PRO A 17 33.55 31.79 11.53
N ARG A 18 34.09 30.82 10.78
CA ARG A 18 33.70 30.47 9.39
C ARG A 18 32.24 29.99 9.33
N GLN A 19 31.35 30.88 8.87
CA GLN A 19 30.03 30.50 8.32
C GLN A 19 30.21 29.58 7.11
N LYS A 20 29.60 28.38 7.16
CA LYS A 20 29.38 27.54 5.97
C LYS A 20 28.39 28.24 5.03
N ARG A 21 28.88 28.97 4.03
CA ARG A 21 28.08 29.44 2.89
C ARG A 21 27.55 28.22 2.11
N ARG A 22 26.27 27.89 2.24
CA ARG A 22 25.54 27.06 1.27
C ARG A 22 25.52 27.82 -0.06
N SER A 23 26.15 27.28 -1.10
CA SER A 23 26.09 27.85 -2.46
C SER A 23 24.67 27.72 -3.02
N ARG A 24 23.97 28.85 -3.17
CA ARG A 24 22.69 28.94 -3.87
C ARG A 24 22.92 28.53 -5.33
N VAL A 25 22.14 27.59 -5.86
CA VAL A 25 22.22 27.20 -7.28
C VAL A 25 21.59 28.33 -8.09
N GLU A 26 22.40 29.15 -8.77
CA GLU A 26 21.91 30.13 -9.75
C GLU A 26 21.38 29.39 -10.98
N LYS A 27 20.08 29.55 -11.25
CA LYS A 27 19.46 29.10 -12.50
C LYS A 27 19.94 30.00 -13.64
N LEU A 28 20.37 29.41 -14.76
CA LEU A 28 20.75 30.15 -15.95
C LEU A 28 19.52 30.90 -16.53
N PRO A 29 19.71 32.08 -17.14
CA PRO A 29 18.63 32.84 -17.77
C PRO A 29 17.93 32.05 -18.87
N ARG A 30 16.61 32.25 -19.02
CA ARG A 30 15.82 31.67 -20.13
C ARG A 30 16.42 32.06 -21.48
N LEU A 31 16.39 31.12 -22.43
CA LEU A 31 16.87 31.35 -23.78
C LEU A 31 15.87 32.22 -24.56
N PRO A 32 16.33 33.11 -25.45
CA PRO A 32 15.45 33.89 -26.33
C PRO A 32 14.61 32.99 -27.24
N GLU A 33 13.42 33.46 -27.58
CA GLU A 33 12.48 32.80 -28.47
C GLU A 33 13.10 32.67 -29.87
N GLY A 34 13.08 31.48 -30.48
CA GLY A 34 13.75 31.20 -31.77
C GLY A 34 15.22 30.72 -31.69
N SER A 35 15.74 30.45 -30.49
CA SER A 35 17.10 29.92 -30.31
C SER A 35 17.18 28.39 -30.38
N LYS A 36 18.26 27.87 -30.97
CA LYS A 36 18.57 26.44 -31.11
C LYS A 36 19.89 26.11 -30.43
N ILE A 37 19.88 25.03 -29.65
CA ILE A 37 21.07 24.55 -28.93
C ILE A 37 21.84 23.55 -29.80
N GLN A 38 23.07 23.90 -30.20
CA GLN A 38 24.03 22.96 -30.78
C GLN A 38 24.96 22.42 -29.69
N LYS A 39 24.97 21.09 -29.53
CA LYS A 39 25.80 20.42 -28.51
C LYS A 39 27.15 20.04 -29.11
N ARG A 40 28.26 20.55 -28.55
CA ARG A 40 29.60 20.05 -28.92
C ARG A 40 29.79 18.63 -28.37
N ALA A 41 30.54 17.80 -29.10
CA ALA A 41 31.05 16.55 -28.55
C ALA A 41 31.88 16.86 -27.29
N LEU A 42 31.72 16.06 -26.24
CA LEU A 42 32.39 16.24 -24.94
C LEU A 42 33.86 16.62 -25.16
N ALA A 43 34.24 17.85 -24.76
CA ALA A 43 35.64 18.27 -24.81
C ALA A 43 36.47 17.23 -24.04
N ARG A 44 37.47 16.64 -24.71
CA ARG A 44 38.41 15.73 -24.05
C ARG A 44 38.93 16.44 -22.80
N PRO A 45 38.75 15.89 -21.59
CA PRO A 45 39.38 16.47 -20.41
C PRO A 45 40.88 16.59 -20.68
N GLN A 46 41.47 17.75 -20.39
CA GLN A 46 42.93 17.86 -20.33
C GLN A 46 43.44 16.75 -19.40
N GLN A 47 44.32 15.90 -19.93
CA GLN A 47 44.77 14.68 -19.27
C GLN A 47 45.48 15.01 -17.94
N PRO A 48 45.15 14.33 -16.83
CA PRO A 48 46.06 14.24 -15.71
C PRO A 48 47.30 13.44 -16.14
N VAL A 49 48.48 13.86 -15.70
CA VAL A 49 49.80 13.29 -16.02
C VAL A 49 50.04 11.91 -15.36
N SER A 50 49.03 11.04 -15.27
CA SER A 50 49.16 9.68 -14.72
C SER A 50 48.72 8.62 -15.72
N SER A 51 49.60 7.65 -15.99
CA SER A 51 49.63 6.79 -17.17
C SER A 51 48.62 5.65 -17.25
N ASN A 52 47.71 5.43 -16.28
CA ASN A 52 46.98 4.16 -16.16
C ASN A 52 45.45 4.17 -16.31
N SER A 53 44.80 5.26 -16.74
CA SER A 53 43.36 5.22 -17.06
C SER A 53 43.04 5.96 -18.36
N ARG A 54 42.77 5.23 -19.45
CA ARG A 54 42.26 5.82 -20.69
C ARG A 54 40.73 5.70 -20.74
N TYR A 55 40.05 6.79 -21.04
CA TYR A 55 38.59 6.84 -21.13
C TYR A 55 38.12 6.48 -22.55
N ILE A 56 37.08 5.66 -22.66
CA ILE A 56 36.37 5.31 -23.90
C ILE A 56 35.01 6.01 -23.88
N CYS A 57 34.90 7.15 -24.56
CA CYS A 57 33.63 7.86 -24.71
C CYS A 57 32.79 7.21 -25.82
N VAL A 58 31.49 7.00 -25.55
CA VAL A 58 30.56 6.30 -26.44
C VAL A 58 29.42 7.23 -26.82
N GLY A 59 29.13 7.30 -28.13
CA GLY A 59 27.97 8.01 -28.68
C GLY A 59 26.81 7.05 -28.96
N ALA A 60 25.59 7.59 -29.10
CA ALA A 60 24.37 6.80 -29.32
C ALA A 60 24.40 5.92 -30.59
N LYS A 61 25.19 6.31 -31.61
CA LYS A 61 25.37 5.56 -32.87
C LYS A 61 26.56 4.59 -32.86
N CYS A 62 27.30 4.46 -31.76
CA CYS A 62 28.43 3.52 -31.71
C CYS A 62 27.94 2.08 -31.71
N SER A 63 28.53 1.24 -32.58
CA SER A 63 28.28 -0.20 -32.57
C SER A 63 28.75 -0.82 -31.26
N PHE A 64 27.90 -1.67 -30.68
CA PHE A 64 28.16 -2.38 -29.42
C PHE A 64 29.50 -3.15 -29.45
N MET A 65 29.72 -3.97 -30.47
CA MET A 65 30.94 -4.77 -30.60
C MET A 65 32.20 -3.91 -30.77
N SER A 66 32.09 -2.72 -31.38
CA SER A 66 33.20 -1.77 -31.48
C SER A 66 33.62 -1.23 -30.10
N VAL A 67 32.66 -1.05 -29.18
CA VAL A 67 32.97 -0.62 -27.80
C VAL A 67 33.61 -1.79 -27.04
N VAL A 68 33.03 -2.99 -27.13
CA VAL A 68 33.57 -4.21 -26.49
C VAL A 68 35.01 -4.49 -26.90
N SER A 69 35.33 -4.46 -28.20
CA SER A 69 36.69 -4.70 -28.69
C SER A 69 37.69 -3.65 -28.19
N ARG A 70 37.28 -2.38 -28.06
CA ARG A 70 38.13 -1.32 -27.52
C ARG A 70 38.39 -1.47 -26.03
N VAL A 71 37.39 -1.95 -25.28
CA VAL A 71 37.51 -2.28 -23.85
C VAL A 71 38.47 -3.46 -23.66
N ARG A 72 38.28 -4.57 -24.41
CA ARG A 72 39.20 -5.74 -24.38
C ARG A 72 40.63 -5.36 -24.71
N ALA A 73 40.84 -4.64 -25.82
CA ALA A 73 42.17 -4.20 -26.22
C ALA A 73 42.87 -3.32 -25.17
N GLN A 74 42.10 -2.58 -24.36
CA GLN A 74 42.64 -1.77 -23.28
C GLN A 74 43.01 -2.61 -22.05
N LEU A 75 42.14 -3.53 -21.63
CA LEU A 75 42.40 -4.48 -20.55
C LEU A 75 43.63 -5.37 -20.85
N ASP A 76 43.77 -5.82 -22.10
CA ASP A 76 44.89 -6.64 -22.54
C ASP A 76 46.22 -5.86 -22.59
N ARG A 77 46.18 -4.58 -22.95
CA ARG A 77 47.38 -3.71 -22.93
C ARG A 77 47.90 -3.49 -21.52
N SER A 78 47.01 -3.37 -20.53
CA SER A 78 47.43 -3.23 -19.13
C SER A 78 48.12 -4.48 -18.58
N LEU A 79 47.78 -5.68 -19.06
CA LEU A 79 48.45 -6.92 -18.65
C LEU A 79 49.90 -7.02 -19.18
N LYS A 80 50.16 -6.52 -20.40
CA LYS A 80 51.47 -6.62 -21.08
C LYS A 80 52.59 -5.77 -20.45
N HIS A 81 52.26 -4.78 -19.61
CA HIS A 81 53.25 -3.90 -18.97
C HIS A 81 53.74 -4.38 -17.60
N THR A 82 53.29 -5.54 -17.12
CA THR A 82 53.52 -6.02 -15.74
C THR A 82 54.28 -7.34 -15.62
N ALA A 83 54.69 -7.98 -16.72
CA ALA A 83 55.49 -9.21 -16.65
C ALA A 83 57.01 -8.90 -16.63
N PRO A 84 57.78 -9.36 -15.63
CA PRO A 84 59.24 -9.21 -15.64
C PRO A 84 59.90 -10.14 -16.68
N SER A 85 61.00 -9.68 -17.28
CA SER A 85 61.77 -10.46 -18.27
C SER A 85 62.46 -11.66 -17.61
N THR A 86 62.37 -12.84 -18.24
CA THR A 86 62.94 -14.11 -17.74
C THR A 86 64.28 -14.48 -18.38
N ARG A 87 64.91 -13.54 -19.09
CA ARG A 87 66.18 -13.75 -19.80
C ARG A 87 67.34 -13.78 -18.80
N GLY A 88 68.04 -14.91 -18.71
CA GLY A 88 69.23 -15.09 -17.85
C GLY A 88 69.00 -15.78 -16.50
N LEU A 89 67.77 -16.19 -16.18
CA LEU A 89 67.45 -16.87 -14.91
C LEU A 89 67.50 -18.39 -15.04
N ASN A 90 68.03 -19.07 -14.01
CA ASN A 90 68.09 -20.52 -13.95
C ASN A 90 66.74 -21.13 -13.49
N LEU A 91 66.59 -22.46 -13.61
CA LEU A 91 65.32 -23.16 -13.40
C LEU A 91 64.76 -22.94 -11.98
N ASN A 92 65.61 -22.99 -10.96
CA ASN A 92 65.19 -22.78 -9.57
C ASN A 92 64.74 -21.32 -9.32
N GLN A 93 65.39 -20.33 -9.94
CA GLN A 93 64.97 -18.93 -9.86
C GLN A 93 63.66 -18.65 -10.59
N ARG A 94 63.35 -19.40 -11.66
CA ARG A 94 62.07 -19.32 -12.36
C ARG A 94 60.94 -19.97 -11.56
N VAL A 95 61.23 -21.06 -10.83
CA VAL A 95 60.30 -21.72 -9.92
C VAL A 95 60.04 -20.86 -8.67
N ASP A 96 61.06 -20.18 -8.13
CA ASP A 96 60.88 -19.22 -7.03
C ASP A 96 60.04 -18.00 -7.42
N LEU A 97 60.13 -17.53 -8.67
CA LEU A 97 59.26 -16.47 -9.19
C LEU A 97 57.80 -16.91 -9.28
N LEU A 98 57.53 -18.18 -9.63
CA LEU A 98 56.19 -18.77 -9.64
C LEU A 98 55.62 -18.92 -8.22
N HIS A 99 56.45 -19.21 -7.22
CA HIS A 99 56.01 -19.32 -5.83
C HIS A 99 55.87 -17.97 -5.10
N ARG A 100 56.57 -16.92 -5.54
CA ARG A 100 56.47 -15.56 -4.96
C ARG A 100 55.21 -14.79 -5.36
N ASP A 101 54.56 -15.16 -6.46
CA ASP A 101 53.36 -14.48 -6.97
C ASP A 101 52.07 -14.84 -6.21
N GLY A 102 52.15 -15.72 -5.21
CA GLY A 102 51.05 -16.05 -4.29
C GLY A 102 50.65 -14.93 -3.31
N GLY A 103 51.17 -13.70 -3.43
CA GLY A 103 50.98 -12.70 -2.37
C GLY A 103 51.32 -11.23 -2.64
N THR A 104 51.30 -10.72 -3.88
CA THR A 104 51.49 -9.29 -4.14
C THR A 104 50.33 -8.65 -4.91
N LYS A 105 49.71 -7.62 -4.30
CA LYS A 105 48.64 -6.77 -4.87
C LYS A 105 49.13 -6.02 -6.12
N GLY A 106 49.05 -6.64 -7.30
CA GLY A 106 49.18 -5.95 -8.58
C GLY A 106 47.93 -5.11 -8.86
N ARG A 107 48.09 -3.83 -9.23
CA ARG A 107 46.99 -3.00 -9.75
C ARG A 107 46.49 -3.62 -11.06
N GLY A 108 45.35 -4.31 -11.01
CA GLY A 108 44.66 -4.82 -12.20
C GLY A 108 44.36 -3.70 -13.19
N GLY A 109 44.40 -4.03 -14.48
CA GLY A 109 44.10 -3.08 -15.56
C GLY A 109 42.68 -2.54 -15.48
N GLU A 110 42.49 -1.22 -15.64
CA GLU A 110 41.18 -0.56 -15.66
C GLU A 110 40.85 -0.05 -17.09
N ALA A 111 39.66 -0.41 -17.58
CA ALA A 111 39.05 0.24 -18.74
C ALA A 111 37.81 1.03 -18.30
N VAL A 112 37.71 2.28 -18.72
CA VAL A 112 36.60 3.17 -18.34
C VAL A 112 35.78 3.55 -19.55
N VAL A 113 34.49 3.22 -19.53
CA VAL A 113 33.52 3.59 -20.56
C VAL A 113 32.61 4.71 -20.04
N LEU A 114 32.41 5.76 -20.85
CA LEU A 114 31.59 6.93 -20.51
C LEU A 114 30.52 7.18 -21.57
N GLY A 115 29.28 7.45 -21.15
CA GLY A 115 28.18 7.83 -22.03
C GLY A 115 27.11 8.67 -21.32
N ALA A 116 26.41 9.51 -22.07
CA ALA A 116 25.31 10.35 -21.56
C ALA A 116 24.09 10.30 -22.49
N GLY A 117 22.92 10.66 -21.95
CA GLY A 117 21.65 10.65 -22.69
C GLY A 117 21.36 9.28 -23.31
N ARG A 118 21.00 9.25 -24.60
CA ARG A 118 20.69 8.01 -25.34
C ARG A 118 21.88 7.02 -25.46
N ALA A 119 23.10 7.41 -25.09
CA ALA A 119 24.24 6.49 -25.06
C ALA A 119 24.36 5.68 -23.75
N VAL A 120 23.56 6.00 -22.72
CA VAL A 120 23.58 5.33 -21.41
C VAL A 120 23.19 3.85 -21.53
N GLU A 121 22.17 3.55 -22.34
CA GLU A 121 21.75 2.18 -22.65
C GLU A 121 22.92 1.35 -23.21
N ARG A 122 23.74 1.95 -24.09
CA ARG A 122 24.92 1.29 -24.66
C ARG A 122 26.01 1.03 -23.63
N VAL A 123 26.20 1.94 -22.67
CA VAL A 123 27.17 1.76 -21.57
C VAL A 123 26.72 0.65 -20.62
N LEU A 124 25.42 0.57 -20.30
CA LEU A 124 24.85 -0.49 -19.47
C LEU A 124 24.92 -1.86 -20.16
N ALA A 125 24.61 -1.91 -21.46
CA ALA A 125 24.73 -3.16 -22.23
C ALA A 125 26.17 -3.69 -22.26
N VAL A 126 27.17 -2.80 -22.40
CA VAL A 126 28.59 -3.20 -22.35
C VAL A 126 28.97 -3.63 -20.93
N ALA A 127 28.51 -2.93 -19.90
CA ALA A 127 28.76 -3.32 -18.51
C ALA A 127 28.18 -4.71 -18.19
N ALA A 128 26.94 -4.99 -18.59
CA ALA A 128 26.29 -6.28 -18.41
C ALA A 128 27.03 -7.40 -19.15
N TRP A 129 27.44 -7.17 -20.39
CA TRP A 129 28.18 -8.16 -21.19
C TRP A 129 29.50 -8.59 -20.54
N PHE A 130 30.24 -7.65 -19.95
CA PHE A 130 31.49 -7.96 -19.24
C PHE A 130 31.27 -8.48 -17.81
N ALA A 131 30.13 -8.18 -17.18
CA ALA A 131 29.79 -8.74 -15.87
C ALA A 131 29.54 -10.25 -15.95
N ASP A 132 29.11 -10.74 -17.12
CA ASP A 132 28.93 -12.16 -17.42
C ASP A 132 30.25 -12.87 -17.79
N GLN A 133 31.36 -12.13 -17.90
CA GLN A 133 32.67 -12.71 -18.22
C GLN A 133 33.42 -13.03 -16.93
N SER A 134 33.82 -14.30 -16.78
CA SER A 134 34.51 -14.81 -15.57
C SER A 134 35.85 -14.13 -15.25
N ASP A 135 36.45 -13.41 -16.20
CA ASP A 135 37.74 -12.74 -16.07
C ASP A 135 37.66 -11.24 -15.77
N CYS A 136 36.44 -10.69 -15.65
CA CYS A 136 36.20 -9.26 -15.48
C CYS A 136 35.36 -8.94 -14.23
N ALA A 137 35.72 -7.88 -13.51
CA ALA A 137 34.88 -7.24 -12.51
C ALA A 137 34.38 -5.88 -13.04
N VAL A 138 33.11 -5.57 -12.83
CA VAL A 138 32.47 -4.36 -13.38
C VAL A 138 31.91 -3.49 -12.26
N GLU A 139 32.19 -2.20 -12.32
CA GLU A 139 31.65 -1.19 -11.42
C GLU A 139 30.99 -0.06 -12.22
N VAL A 140 29.74 0.25 -11.90
CA VAL A 140 28.96 1.31 -12.57
C VAL A 140 28.68 2.44 -11.59
N ARG A 141 29.00 3.68 -11.98
CA ARG A 141 28.75 4.88 -11.18
C ARG A 141 28.24 6.04 -12.04
N THR A 142 27.40 6.90 -11.46
CA THR A 142 27.04 8.18 -12.07
C THR A 142 28.13 9.22 -11.79
N LYS A 143 28.46 10.05 -12.78
CA LYS A 143 29.41 11.16 -12.65
C LYS A 143 28.88 12.41 -13.34
N THR A 144 29.19 13.59 -12.82
CA THR A 144 28.85 14.86 -13.49
C THR A 144 30.07 15.39 -14.27
N VAL A 145 29.87 15.74 -15.53
CA VAL A 145 30.91 16.33 -16.40
C VAL A 145 30.43 17.67 -16.93
N ARG A 146 31.34 18.62 -17.14
CA ARG A 146 31.00 19.91 -17.76
C ARG A 146 30.86 19.72 -19.28
N VAL A 147 29.79 20.26 -19.84
CA VAL A 147 29.47 20.22 -21.27
C VAL A 147 29.27 21.65 -21.75
N VAL A 148 29.82 21.98 -22.91
CA VAL A 148 29.68 23.29 -23.55
C VAL A 148 28.59 23.18 -24.61
N ASP A 149 27.55 23.99 -24.47
CA ASP A 149 26.45 24.12 -25.42
C ASP A 149 26.57 25.48 -26.12
N ASP A 150 26.48 25.49 -27.44
CA ASP A 150 26.44 26.73 -28.23
C ASP A 150 24.99 27.08 -28.53
N VAL A 151 24.63 28.34 -28.32
CA VAL A 151 23.29 28.87 -28.58
C VAL A 151 23.34 29.66 -29.87
N VAL A 152 22.58 29.24 -30.88
CA VAL A 152 22.54 29.86 -32.21
C VAL A 152 21.08 30.21 -32.56
N LEU A 153 20.83 31.36 -33.17
CA LEU A 153 19.48 31.78 -33.62
C LEU A 153 19.13 31.15 -34.97
N GLU A 154 17.87 30.71 -35.14
CA GLU A 154 17.43 30.05 -36.38
C GLU A 154 16.80 31.04 -37.37
N GLY A 155 17.55 31.39 -38.42
CA GLY A 155 17.05 31.93 -39.69
C GLY A 155 16.85 33.45 -39.80
N GLY A 156 17.61 34.08 -40.70
CA GLY A 156 17.31 35.40 -41.26
C GLY A 156 18.51 36.34 -41.33
N GLU A 157 19.11 36.47 -42.51
CA GLU A 157 20.05 37.54 -42.86
C GLU A 157 19.31 38.89 -42.81
N GLU A 158 19.31 39.59 -41.66
CA GLU A 158 19.07 41.03 -41.62
C GLU A 158 20.06 41.69 -40.64
N GLU A 159 20.89 42.57 -41.20
CA GLU A 159 21.79 43.45 -40.48
C GLU A 159 20.99 44.34 -39.51
N GLY A 160 21.26 44.25 -38.20
CA GLY A 160 20.82 45.31 -37.28
C GLY A 160 20.28 44.89 -35.91
N ALA A 161 20.79 43.85 -35.24
CA ALA A 161 20.74 43.74 -33.79
C ALA A 161 21.84 42.80 -33.29
N GLY A 162 22.78 43.32 -32.50
CA GLY A 162 23.94 42.58 -32.01
C GLY A 162 23.58 41.45 -31.05
N PHE A 163 23.43 40.24 -31.58
CA PHE A 163 23.40 39.01 -30.79
C PHE A 163 24.72 38.28 -30.98
N GLU A 164 25.58 38.26 -29.96
CA GLU A 164 26.84 37.51 -29.99
C GLU A 164 26.56 36.02 -29.70
N ASP A 165 27.16 35.12 -30.48
CA ASP A 165 27.11 33.67 -30.23
C ASP A 165 27.56 33.36 -28.80
N GLU A 166 26.68 32.76 -28.00
CA GLU A 166 26.93 32.51 -26.59
C GLU A 166 27.23 31.02 -26.34
N SER A 167 28.44 30.72 -25.84
CA SER A 167 28.80 29.38 -25.36
C SER A 167 28.49 29.23 -23.87
N ARG A 168 27.53 28.38 -23.53
CA ARG A 168 27.12 28.13 -22.14
C ARG A 168 27.68 26.81 -21.62
N VAL A 169 28.29 26.84 -20.43
CA VAL A 169 28.80 25.62 -19.77
C VAL A 169 27.76 25.11 -18.79
N ARG A 170 27.23 23.92 -19.04
CA ARG A 170 26.34 23.22 -18.09
C ARG A 170 26.93 21.92 -17.57
N LYS A 171 26.49 21.52 -16.39
CA LYS A 171 26.83 20.21 -15.80
C LYS A 171 25.87 19.16 -16.37
N SER A 172 26.40 18.07 -16.92
CA SER A 172 25.62 16.94 -17.41
C SER A 172 26.01 15.67 -16.67
N SER A 173 25.01 14.90 -16.26
CA SER A 173 25.21 13.56 -15.72
C SER A 173 25.60 12.60 -16.84
N VAL A 174 26.67 11.84 -16.61
CA VAL A 174 27.14 10.73 -17.47
C VAL A 174 27.16 9.46 -16.63
N LEU A 175 26.94 8.32 -17.27
CA LEU A 175 27.17 7.03 -16.66
C LEU A 175 28.62 6.60 -16.96
N LYS A 176 29.35 6.23 -15.91
CA LYS A 176 30.72 5.68 -15.97
C LYS A 176 30.66 4.20 -15.62
N SER A 177 31.16 3.35 -16.51
CA SER A 177 31.45 1.94 -16.22
C SER A 177 32.96 1.73 -16.18
N SER A 178 33.48 1.23 -15.06
CA SER A 178 34.86 0.81 -14.87
C SER A 178 34.94 -0.71 -14.89
N LEU A 179 35.83 -1.26 -15.71
CA LEU A 179 36.02 -2.69 -15.88
C LEU A 179 37.45 -3.06 -15.49
N PHE A 180 37.61 -4.18 -14.75
CA PHE A 180 38.88 -4.62 -14.18
C PHE A 180 39.17 -6.10 -14.48
N ASN A 181 40.44 -6.46 -14.71
CA ASN A 181 40.85 -7.88 -14.83
C ASN A 181 40.99 -8.55 -13.45
N HIS A 182 40.54 -9.80 -13.34
CA HIS A 182 40.50 -10.55 -12.08
C HIS A 182 41.88 -11.12 -11.68
N GLY A 183 42.48 -10.61 -10.59
CA GLY A 183 43.50 -11.28 -9.78
C GLY A 183 42.88 -11.58 -8.41
N GLN A 184 42.79 -12.87 -8.04
CA GLN A 184 41.80 -13.41 -7.11
C GLN A 184 41.66 -12.79 -5.71
N LYS A 185 40.41 -12.93 -5.22
CA LYS A 185 39.90 -12.85 -3.83
C LYS A 185 39.90 -11.48 -3.18
N THR A 186 38.78 -10.77 -3.35
CA THR A 186 38.21 -9.95 -2.29
C THR A 186 36.77 -10.35 -2.06
N THR A 187 36.48 -10.71 -0.81
CA THR A 187 35.16 -10.71 -0.16
C THR A 187 34.16 -9.77 -0.84
N THR A 188 32.97 -10.29 -1.15
CA THR A 188 31.77 -9.48 -1.40
C THR A 188 31.51 -8.60 -0.18
N LYS A 189 32.17 -7.45 -0.10
CA LYS A 189 31.70 -6.34 0.72
C LYS A 189 30.57 -5.72 -0.07
N MET A 190 29.34 -6.11 0.27
CA MET A 190 28.19 -5.24 0.09
C MET A 190 28.46 -3.97 0.92
N VAL A 191 29.11 -2.99 0.30
CA VAL A 191 29.09 -1.62 0.79
C VAL A 191 27.80 -1.02 0.31
N SER A 192 27.08 -0.47 1.28
CA SER A 192 25.77 0.14 1.15
C SER A 192 25.70 1.16 0.02
N TRP A 193 24.56 1.13 -0.67
CA TRP A 193 24.18 2.18 -1.58
C TRP A 193 23.78 3.40 -0.74
N SER A 194 24.72 4.32 -0.54
CA SER A 194 24.38 5.71 -0.23
C SER A 194 23.86 6.33 -1.52
N GLN A 195 22.53 6.28 -1.73
CA GLN A 195 21.87 7.04 -2.78
C GLN A 195 21.76 8.51 -2.35
N SER A 196 22.65 9.36 -2.88
CA SER A 196 22.36 10.79 -2.99
C SER A 196 21.77 11.04 -4.37
N SER A 197 20.44 11.04 -4.38
CA SER A 197 19.54 11.40 -5.46
C SER A 197 19.63 12.89 -5.75
N VAL A 198 20.33 13.29 -6.82
CA VAL A 198 20.06 14.56 -7.51
C VAL A 198 20.34 14.34 -8.99
N VAL A 199 19.31 13.90 -9.73
CA VAL A 199 18.91 14.30 -11.10
C VAL A 199 17.87 13.27 -11.56
N LEU A 200 16.64 13.42 -11.06
CA LEU A 200 15.41 12.87 -11.64
C LEU A 200 14.22 13.81 -11.33
N ALA A 201 14.51 15.11 -11.20
CA ALA A 201 13.54 16.16 -10.87
C ALA A 201 13.13 16.99 -12.10
N ALA A 202 13.24 16.47 -13.32
CA ALA A 202 12.91 17.24 -14.53
C ALA A 202 12.26 16.45 -15.67
N LEU A 203 11.80 15.21 -15.42
CA LEU A 203 11.00 14.45 -16.38
C LEU A 203 9.78 13.76 -15.74
N SER A 204 9.40 14.21 -14.55
CA SER A 204 8.26 13.69 -13.78
C SER A 204 7.05 14.63 -13.80
N LEU A 205 7.02 15.64 -14.68
CA LEU A 205 5.99 16.69 -14.70
C LEU A 205 5.02 16.59 -15.90
N ALA A 206 4.75 15.38 -16.40
CA ALA A 206 3.77 15.19 -17.48
C ALA A 206 3.04 13.82 -17.45
N LEU A 207 2.88 13.22 -16.28
CA LEU A 207 1.79 12.28 -16.00
C LEU A 207 1.37 12.51 -14.54
N SER A 208 0.45 13.45 -14.35
CA SER A 208 -0.43 13.45 -13.19
C SER A 208 -1.35 12.23 -13.31
N LEU A 209 -0.84 11.08 -12.87
CA LEU A 209 -1.66 9.95 -12.49
C LEU A 209 -1.98 10.17 -11.01
N ALA A 210 -3.17 10.69 -10.73
CA ALA A 210 -3.84 10.33 -9.49
C ALA A 210 -4.03 8.81 -9.55
N GLY A 211 -3.36 8.08 -8.66
CA GLY A 211 -3.63 6.66 -8.49
C GLY A 211 -5.09 6.48 -8.04
N PRO A 212 -5.85 5.54 -8.60
CA PRO A 212 -7.01 4.99 -7.91
C PRO A 212 -6.51 4.32 -6.63
N ALA A 213 -7.28 4.45 -5.56
CA ALA A 213 -6.86 4.09 -4.22
C ALA A 213 -7.55 2.83 -3.72
N SER A 214 -6.80 2.00 -2.97
CA SER A 214 -7.33 0.96 -2.09
C SER A 214 -8.17 1.62 -1.01
N ALA A 215 -9.36 1.09 -0.73
CA ALA A 215 -10.14 1.57 0.39
C ALA A 215 -10.83 0.39 1.09
N SER A 216 -10.32 -0.01 2.24
CA SER A 216 -11.18 -0.63 3.25
C SER A 216 -12.48 0.18 3.39
N TYR A 217 -13.63 -0.47 3.52
CA TYR A 217 -14.89 0.22 3.81
C TYR A 217 -15.53 -0.27 5.09
N ALA A 218 -16.20 0.66 5.77
CA ALA A 218 -16.97 0.36 6.96
C ALA A 218 -18.36 1.01 6.91
N PHE A 219 -19.36 0.24 7.32
CA PHE A 219 -20.73 0.66 7.58
C PHE A 219 -20.93 0.79 9.07
N TYR A 220 -21.48 1.92 9.49
CA TYR A 220 -22.13 2.08 10.78
C TYR A 220 -23.63 2.25 10.56
N VAL A 221 -24.42 1.55 11.36
CA VAL A 221 -25.88 1.68 11.40
C VAL A 221 -26.29 1.91 12.85
N GLY A 222 -26.87 3.08 13.10
CA GLY A 222 -27.40 3.43 14.40
C GLY A 222 -28.59 2.56 14.81
N LYS A 223 -28.74 2.37 16.12
CA LYS A 223 -29.73 1.47 16.72
C LYS A 223 -31.20 1.79 16.44
N ASP A 224 -31.54 3.03 16.09
CA ASP A 224 -32.91 3.41 15.74
C ASP A 224 -33.30 2.94 14.33
N LEU A 225 -32.32 2.47 13.54
CA LEU A 225 -32.51 1.96 12.17
C LEU A 225 -32.45 0.43 12.09
N THR A 226 -32.23 -0.29 13.20
CA THR A 226 -32.11 -1.75 13.22
C THR A 226 -33.34 -2.42 13.82
N ALA A 227 -33.62 -3.65 13.39
CA ALA A 227 -34.83 -4.38 13.76
C ALA A 227 -34.89 -4.78 15.24
N ASP A 228 -33.74 -4.93 15.89
CA ASP A 228 -33.62 -5.37 17.28
C ASP A 228 -33.00 -4.32 18.21
N GLY A 229 -32.83 -3.08 17.74
CA GLY A 229 -32.24 -1.99 18.52
C GLY A 229 -30.73 -2.15 18.79
N SER A 230 -30.03 -2.96 18.00
CA SER A 230 -28.57 -3.06 18.05
C SER A 230 -27.91 -1.94 17.25
N VAL A 231 -26.74 -1.48 17.70
CA VAL A 231 -25.80 -0.79 16.80
C VAL A 231 -25.15 -1.84 15.92
N MET A 232 -25.09 -1.64 14.60
CA MET A 232 -24.44 -2.58 13.71
C MET A 232 -23.22 -1.97 13.02
N VAL A 233 -22.16 -2.75 12.93
CA VAL A 233 -20.94 -2.42 12.17
C VAL A 233 -20.69 -3.51 11.14
N GLY A 234 -20.33 -3.13 9.92
CA GLY A 234 -19.90 -4.09 8.89
C GLY A 234 -18.83 -3.53 7.97
N GLY A 235 -18.11 -4.36 7.23
CA GLY A 235 -17.07 -3.88 6.33
C GLY A 235 -16.07 -4.95 5.87
N THR A 236 -15.03 -4.50 5.15
CA THR A 236 -13.87 -5.29 4.69
C THR A 236 -12.57 -4.50 4.90
N GLY A 237 -11.44 -5.20 4.94
CA GLY A 237 -10.11 -4.63 4.66
C GLY A 237 -9.75 -4.86 3.18
N GLU A 238 -8.95 -3.97 2.59
CA GLU A 238 -8.52 -4.06 1.18
C GLU A 238 -6.98 -4.11 1.04
N GLU A 239 -6.36 -5.12 1.67
CA GLU A 239 -4.90 -5.28 1.72
C GLU A 239 -4.39 -6.44 0.86
N VAL A 240 -3.17 -6.30 0.35
CA VAL A 240 -2.57 -7.21 -0.67
C VAL A 240 -2.21 -8.60 -0.16
N SER A 241 -2.02 -8.76 1.16
CA SER A 241 -1.74 -10.07 1.77
C SER A 241 -3.03 -10.78 2.19
N SER A 242 -2.96 -12.09 2.39
CA SER A 242 -4.15 -12.80 2.88
C SER A 242 -4.42 -12.52 4.35
N HIS A 243 -5.70 -12.50 4.68
CA HIS A 243 -6.18 -12.33 6.04
C HIS A 243 -6.44 -13.66 6.72
N TRP A 244 -6.26 -13.70 8.03
CA TRP A 244 -6.66 -14.84 8.86
C TRP A 244 -7.41 -14.40 10.10
N LEU A 245 -8.29 -15.27 10.58
CA LEU A 245 -9.05 -15.03 11.80
C LEU A 245 -8.21 -15.44 13.01
N GLN A 246 -8.19 -14.60 14.04
CA GLN A 246 -7.47 -14.89 15.27
C GLN A 246 -8.23 -14.43 16.51
N LEU A 247 -8.34 -15.34 17.48
CA LEU A 247 -8.83 -15.04 18.82
C LEU A 247 -7.65 -14.77 19.75
N PHE A 248 -7.62 -13.57 20.32
CA PHE A 248 -6.61 -13.13 21.27
C PHE A 248 -7.18 -13.25 22.68
N PRO A 249 -6.55 -14.04 23.59
CA PRO A 249 -7.05 -14.19 24.95
C PRO A 249 -6.77 -12.94 25.79
N ALA A 250 -7.59 -12.71 26.81
CA ALA A 250 -7.31 -11.72 27.85
C ALA A 250 -6.02 -12.09 28.59
N ARG A 251 -5.23 -11.09 29.00
CA ARG A 251 -3.92 -11.30 29.64
C ARG A 251 -3.65 -10.28 30.74
N ASP A 252 -3.11 -10.76 31.84
CA ASP A 252 -2.48 -9.92 32.85
C ASP A 252 -0.99 -9.72 32.52
N HIS A 253 -0.52 -8.50 32.74
CA HIS A 253 0.85 -8.09 32.47
C HIS A 253 1.56 -7.67 33.76
N ALA A 254 2.84 -8.03 33.86
CA ALA A 254 3.67 -7.63 35.01
C ALA A 254 3.79 -6.09 35.11
N PRO A 255 3.95 -5.52 36.32
CA PRO A 255 4.20 -4.10 36.48
C PRO A 255 5.39 -3.63 35.64
N GLY A 256 5.21 -2.54 34.90
CA GLY A 256 6.24 -1.99 33.99
C GLY A 256 6.38 -2.73 32.65
N ALA A 257 5.48 -3.68 32.34
CA ALA A 257 5.42 -4.28 31.01
C ALA A 257 5.21 -3.21 29.93
N THR A 258 5.75 -3.49 28.74
CA THR A 258 5.68 -2.60 27.58
C THR A 258 5.17 -3.32 26.36
N VAL A 259 4.62 -2.56 25.40
CA VAL A 259 4.27 -3.03 24.07
C VAL A 259 5.06 -2.23 23.02
N THR A 260 5.53 -2.91 22.00
CA THR A 260 6.26 -2.30 20.89
C THR A 260 5.27 -1.74 19.88
N VAL A 261 5.50 -0.50 19.45
CA VAL A 261 4.67 0.25 18.49
C VAL A 261 5.56 0.94 17.45
N GLY A 262 4.93 1.44 16.39
CA GLY A 262 5.57 2.21 15.31
C GLY A 262 6.01 1.35 14.13
N VAL A 263 6.71 2.00 13.20
CA VAL A 263 7.10 1.45 11.89
C VAL A 263 8.61 1.23 11.81
N THR A 264 9.10 0.67 10.69
CA THR A 264 10.53 0.44 10.43
C THR A 264 11.03 1.30 9.27
N ASP A 265 12.30 1.15 8.89
CA ASP A 265 12.90 1.84 7.75
C ASP A 265 12.42 1.29 6.38
N GLU A 266 11.74 0.15 6.37
CA GLU A 266 11.09 -0.43 5.19
C GLU A 266 9.70 0.14 4.90
N ALA A 267 9.10 0.89 5.83
CA ALA A 267 7.80 1.52 5.59
C ALA A 267 7.86 2.58 4.48
N SER A 268 6.76 2.80 3.76
CA SER A 268 6.69 3.77 2.65
C SER A 268 7.09 5.18 3.05
N ILE A 269 6.80 5.57 4.30
CA ILE A 269 7.46 6.64 5.02
C ILE A 269 8.33 6.00 6.12
N PRO A 270 9.67 6.00 5.98
CA PRO A 270 10.55 5.32 6.95
C PRO A 270 10.39 5.86 8.37
N GLY A 271 10.44 4.99 9.37
CA GLY A 271 10.35 5.38 10.78
C GLY A 271 11.02 4.41 11.74
N GLU A 272 10.68 4.54 13.03
CA GLU A 272 11.32 3.81 14.12
C GLU A 272 10.31 3.14 15.07
N ARG A 273 10.64 1.91 15.49
CA ARG A 273 9.93 1.19 16.54
C ARG A 273 10.37 1.65 17.92
N PHE A 274 9.43 1.72 18.84
CA PHE A 274 9.71 2.02 20.25
C PHE A 274 8.69 1.34 21.17
N ALA A 275 9.00 1.33 22.47
CA ALA A 275 8.16 0.70 23.48
C ALA A 275 7.33 1.77 24.23
N ILE A 276 6.05 1.46 24.47
CA ILE A 276 5.15 2.24 25.34
C ILE A 276 4.65 1.35 26.49
N PRO A 277 4.19 1.92 27.61
CA PRO A 277 3.60 1.15 28.70
C PRO A 277 2.42 0.28 28.23
N GLN A 278 2.38 -0.98 28.69
CA GLN A 278 1.25 -1.88 28.50
C GLN A 278 0.27 -1.77 29.69
N ALA A 279 -1.02 -1.95 29.43
CA ALA A 279 -2.04 -2.03 30.46
C ALA A 279 -1.80 -3.26 31.36
N ALA A 280 -2.16 -3.15 32.65
CA ALA A 280 -2.00 -4.25 33.59
C ALA A 280 -2.87 -5.48 33.21
N HIS A 281 -4.02 -5.22 32.59
CA HIS A 281 -4.91 -6.23 32.04
C HIS A 281 -5.30 -5.81 30.62
N THR A 282 -5.25 -6.76 29.69
CA THR A 282 -5.75 -6.60 28.32
C THR A 282 -6.92 -7.54 28.08
N TYR A 283 -7.91 -7.06 27.35
CA TYR A 283 -9.14 -7.79 27.07
C TYR A 283 -8.95 -8.85 25.98
N ARG A 284 -9.80 -9.87 26.03
CA ARG A 284 -9.98 -10.81 24.94
C ARG A 284 -10.64 -10.12 23.75
N TYR A 285 -10.19 -10.45 22.54
CA TYR A 285 -10.80 -9.95 21.32
C TYR A 285 -10.61 -10.89 20.12
N LEU A 286 -11.44 -10.72 19.09
CA LEU A 286 -11.39 -11.45 17.83
C LEU A 286 -11.14 -10.46 16.69
N SER A 287 -10.21 -10.78 15.79
CA SER A 287 -9.79 -9.91 14.69
C SER A 287 -9.47 -10.70 13.42
N MET A 288 -9.54 -10.04 12.26
CA MET A 288 -8.90 -10.49 11.02
C MET A 288 -7.55 -9.80 10.90
N GLU A 289 -6.48 -10.58 11.01
CA GLU A 289 -5.10 -10.11 10.91
C GLU A 289 -4.56 -10.38 9.50
N TYR A 290 -3.52 -9.64 9.12
CA TYR A 290 -2.82 -9.77 7.83
C TYR A 290 -1.35 -9.37 7.99
N SER A 291 -0.58 -9.44 6.91
CA SER A 291 0.89 -9.44 7.01
C SER A 291 1.63 -8.42 6.14
N ASP A 292 0.92 -7.65 5.33
CA ASP A 292 1.56 -6.74 4.39
C ASP A 292 0.66 -5.58 4.02
N PHE A 293 1.19 -4.39 4.24
CA PHE A 293 0.68 -3.13 3.77
C PHE A 293 1.75 -2.06 3.99
N GLU A 294 2.14 -1.34 2.93
CA GLU A 294 3.03 -0.17 2.99
C GLU A 294 4.38 -0.37 3.73
N GLY A 295 4.87 -1.62 3.84
CA GLY A 295 6.08 -1.96 4.60
C GLY A 295 5.91 -1.89 6.12
N PHE A 296 4.67 -1.85 6.62
CA PHE A 296 4.38 -1.81 8.04
C PHE A 296 4.62 -3.18 8.68
N PRO A 297 4.98 -3.23 9.98
CA PRO A 297 5.53 -4.47 10.53
C PRO A 297 4.41 -5.42 10.96
N ALA A 298 4.36 -6.57 10.28
CA ALA A 298 3.39 -7.63 10.52
C ALA A 298 3.51 -8.30 11.91
N PRO A 299 2.43 -8.94 12.42
CA PRO A 299 1.08 -8.90 11.87
C PRO A 299 0.39 -7.55 12.12
N LEU A 300 -0.58 -7.24 11.26
CA LEU A 300 -1.37 -6.01 11.29
C LEU A 300 -2.82 -6.33 11.67
N THR A 301 -3.38 -5.47 12.51
CA THR A 301 -4.72 -5.57 13.10
C THR A 301 -5.60 -4.47 12.54
N ASN A 302 -6.68 -4.84 11.85
CA ASN A 302 -7.67 -3.90 11.28
C ASN A 302 -8.86 -3.60 12.21
N GLY A 303 -8.83 -4.14 13.42
CA GLY A 303 -9.94 -4.12 14.35
C GLY A 303 -10.76 -5.42 14.33
N GLY A 304 -11.90 -5.39 14.99
CA GLY A 304 -12.70 -6.59 15.29
C GLY A 304 -13.67 -6.33 16.43
N LEU A 305 -13.87 -7.29 17.33
CA LEU A 305 -14.73 -7.15 18.51
C LEU A 305 -14.02 -7.60 19.80
N ASN A 306 -14.04 -6.77 20.84
CA ASN A 306 -13.52 -7.13 22.16
C ASN A 306 -14.62 -7.58 23.13
N GLU A 307 -14.21 -8.14 24.28
CA GLU A 307 -15.14 -8.76 25.24
C GLU A 307 -16.03 -7.77 26.03
N ASN A 308 -15.79 -6.47 25.87
CA ASN A 308 -16.67 -5.42 26.40
C ASN A 308 -17.72 -4.97 25.38
N GLY A 309 -17.73 -5.55 24.17
CA GLY A 309 -18.65 -5.15 23.11
C GLY A 309 -18.22 -3.88 22.39
N VAL A 310 -16.92 -3.57 22.36
CA VAL A 310 -16.35 -2.51 21.52
C VAL A 310 -15.88 -3.12 20.20
N ALA A 311 -16.44 -2.63 19.10
CA ALA A 311 -16.03 -2.97 17.75
C ALA A 311 -15.14 -1.87 17.16
N VAL A 312 -14.10 -2.26 16.43
CA VAL A 312 -13.20 -1.35 15.72
C VAL A 312 -13.11 -1.77 14.26
N ARG A 313 -13.09 -0.79 13.36
CA ARG A 313 -12.71 -0.94 11.95
C ARG A 313 -11.77 0.20 11.61
N ASP A 314 -10.54 -0.09 11.19
CA ASP A 314 -9.77 0.93 10.50
C ASP A 314 -10.33 1.11 9.08
N VAL A 315 -10.23 2.34 8.59
CA VAL A 315 -10.58 2.72 7.24
C VAL A 315 -9.57 3.72 6.71
N TRP A 316 -8.95 3.41 5.57
CA TRP A 316 -8.06 4.36 4.90
C TRP A 316 -8.72 5.74 4.70
N ALA A 317 -7.96 6.82 4.91
CA ALA A 317 -8.43 8.19 4.79
C ALA A 317 -7.26 9.14 4.43
N PRO A 318 -7.07 9.47 3.14
CA PRO A 318 -5.90 10.21 2.69
C PRO A 318 -5.94 11.67 3.14
N ASN A 319 -4.82 12.14 3.66
CA ASN A 319 -4.57 13.55 3.87
C ASN A 319 -3.98 14.20 2.62
N ARG A 320 -4.17 15.51 2.49
CA ARG A 320 -3.56 16.33 1.43
C ARG A 320 -2.05 16.13 1.35
N GLU A 321 -1.53 16.14 0.14
CA GLU A 321 -0.09 16.00 -0.13
C GLU A 321 0.77 16.97 0.69
N ALA A 322 0.30 18.20 0.87
CA ALA A 322 1.01 19.22 1.65
C ALA A 322 1.20 18.81 3.12
N LEU A 323 0.23 18.12 3.72
CA LEU A 323 0.30 17.62 5.10
C LEU A 323 1.21 16.38 5.17
N VAL A 324 1.05 15.44 4.23
CA VAL A 324 1.89 14.24 4.14
C VAL A 324 3.37 14.60 3.95
N ALA A 325 3.66 15.62 3.15
CA ALA A 325 5.03 16.12 2.94
C ALA A 325 5.68 16.72 4.20
N MET A 326 4.90 17.06 5.24
CA MET A 326 5.42 17.52 6.52
C MET A 326 5.84 16.36 7.44
N THR A 327 5.49 15.11 7.13
CA THR A 327 5.79 13.96 7.98
C THR A 327 7.30 13.79 8.13
N PRO A 328 7.82 13.72 9.38
CA PRO A 328 9.25 13.52 9.61
C PRO A 328 9.76 12.19 9.02
N THR A 329 11.04 12.16 8.62
CA THR A 329 11.73 10.92 8.24
C THR A 329 13.10 10.87 8.94
N PRO A 330 13.34 9.92 9.85
CA PRO A 330 12.41 8.88 10.28
C PRO A 330 11.20 9.44 11.05
N GLN A 331 10.01 8.88 10.81
CA GLN A 331 8.83 9.14 11.63
C GLN A 331 8.87 8.34 12.93
N ARG A 332 8.20 8.86 13.97
CA ARG A 332 8.05 8.19 15.25
C ARG A 332 6.66 8.50 15.81
N GLY A 333 5.85 7.46 15.96
CA GLY A 333 4.47 7.52 16.43
C GLY A 333 3.83 6.15 16.47
N VAL A 334 2.63 6.07 17.04
CA VAL A 334 1.79 4.86 16.94
C VAL A 334 1.19 4.79 15.54
N GLN A 335 1.12 3.60 14.95
CA GLN A 335 0.52 3.41 13.63
C GLN A 335 -0.91 2.88 13.73
N TYR A 336 -1.70 2.95 12.66
CA TYR A 336 -3.13 2.61 12.67
C TYR A 336 -3.44 1.22 13.28
N SER A 337 -2.70 0.19 12.92
CA SER A 337 -2.85 -1.15 13.48
C SER A 337 -2.44 -1.23 14.95
N ASP A 338 -1.51 -0.39 15.43
CA ASP A 338 -1.24 -0.29 16.87
C ASP A 338 -2.42 0.34 17.60
N LEU A 339 -3.03 1.38 17.01
CA LEU A 339 -4.20 2.05 17.55
C LEU A 339 -5.37 1.06 17.65
N ALA A 340 -5.76 0.40 16.56
CA ALA A 340 -6.83 -0.58 16.54
C ALA A 340 -6.60 -1.70 17.57
N ARG A 341 -5.39 -2.27 17.60
CA ARG A 341 -5.02 -3.31 18.57
C ARG A 341 -5.11 -2.82 20.02
N ILE A 342 -4.60 -1.63 20.32
CA ILE A 342 -4.60 -1.09 21.68
C ILE A 342 -6.02 -0.74 22.14
N VAL A 343 -6.89 -0.20 21.26
CA VAL A 343 -8.31 0.00 21.59
C VAL A 343 -8.96 -1.32 21.94
N MET A 344 -8.75 -2.35 21.11
CA MET A 344 -9.32 -3.68 21.36
C MET A 344 -8.82 -4.30 22.67
N GLU A 345 -7.53 -4.13 22.98
CA GLU A 345 -6.91 -4.57 24.24
C GLU A 345 -7.42 -3.82 25.47
N ARG A 346 -7.91 -2.56 25.36
CA ARG A 346 -8.06 -1.66 26.53
C ARG A 346 -9.39 -0.94 26.69
N ALA A 347 -10.22 -0.82 25.64
CA ALA A 347 -11.46 -0.05 25.69
C ALA A 347 -12.66 -0.87 26.21
N ARG A 348 -13.55 -0.22 26.96
CA ARG A 348 -14.84 -0.75 27.42
C ARG A 348 -16.04 -0.09 26.75
N THR A 349 -15.85 1.08 26.16
CA THR A 349 -16.85 1.83 25.41
C THR A 349 -16.24 2.41 24.13
N ALA A 350 -17.08 2.81 23.17
CA ALA A 350 -16.62 3.43 21.94
C ALA A 350 -15.90 4.76 22.22
N ARG A 351 -16.49 5.61 23.08
CA ARG A 351 -15.87 6.86 23.53
C ARG A 351 -14.50 6.64 24.18
N GLU A 352 -14.37 5.65 25.06
CA GLU A 352 -13.06 5.32 25.67
C GLU A 352 -12.05 4.90 24.59
N GLY A 353 -12.49 4.22 23.53
CA GLY A 353 -11.66 3.92 22.38
C GLY A 353 -11.12 5.18 21.68
N VAL A 354 -11.97 6.19 21.48
CA VAL A 354 -11.57 7.50 20.93
C VAL A 354 -10.57 8.21 21.85
N GLU A 355 -10.84 8.20 23.17
CA GLU A 355 -9.95 8.79 24.18
C GLU A 355 -8.57 8.12 24.19
N ILE A 356 -8.53 6.79 24.07
CA ILE A 356 -7.27 6.03 23.96
C ILE A 356 -6.50 6.43 22.70
N ILE A 357 -7.16 6.52 21.54
CA ILE A 357 -6.52 6.92 20.29
C ILE A 357 -5.93 8.33 20.42
N GLY A 358 -6.76 9.29 20.84
CA GLY A 358 -6.35 10.68 21.00
C GLY A 358 -5.16 10.82 21.95
N ASP A 359 -5.22 10.16 23.11
CA ASP A 359 -4.14 10.15 24.09
C ASP A 359 -2.83 9.53 23.58
N LEU A 360 -2.91 8.46 22.78
CA LEU A 360 -1.72 7.86 22.17
C LEU A 360 -1.09 8.80 21.14
N VAL A 361 -1.90 9.44 20.30
CA VAL A 361 -1.43 10.43 19.31
C VAL A 361 -0.84 11.66 20.02
N ASP A 362 -1.49 12.16 21.06
CA ASP A 362 -1.03 13.33 21.83
C ASP A 362 0.28 13.06 22.56
N ARG A 363 0.49 11.85 23.10
CA ARG A 363 1.75 11.50 23.77
C ARG A 363 2.85 11.17 22.79
N TYR A 364 2.57 10.29 21.84
CA TYR A 364 3.61 9.62 21.06
C TYR A 364 3.67 10.06 19.59
N GLY A 365 2.67 10.77 19.09
CA GLY A 365 2.51 11.08 17.67
C GLY A 365 1.96 9.90 16.88
N GLU A 366 1.72 10.14 15.60
CA GLU A 366 1.21 9.16 14.64
C GLU A 366 2.32 8.79 13.64
N ALA A 367 2.41 7.49 13.32
CA ALA A 367 3.22 6.97 12.24
C ALA A 367 2.31 6.47 11.12
N THR A 368 2.52 6.94 9.90
CA THR A 368 1.52 6.96 8.84
C THR A 368 2.09 6.60 7.48
N TYR A 369 1.19 6.25 6.58
CA TYR A 369 1.43 6.11 5.14
C TYR A 369 0.69 7.18 4.34
N GLY A 370 0.02 8.14 5.01
CA GLY A 370 -0.71 9.22 4.34
C GLY A 370 -2.04 9.59 4.99
N GLY A 371 -2.35 9.07 6.18
CA GLY A 371 -3.61 9.29 6.91
C GLY A 371 -4.47 8.03 6.98
N ASN A 372 -5.20 7.89 8.08
CA ASN A 372 -6.12 6.78 8.33
C ASN A 372 -7.29 7.23 9.22
N THR A 373 -8.36 6.44 9.27
CA THR A 373 -9.44 6.62 10.25
C THR A 373 -9.78 5.33 10.97
N HIS A 374 -10.41 5.44 12.13
CA HIS A 374 -11.04 4.32 12.82
C HIS A 374 -12.53 4.61 13.06
N LEU A 375 -13.38 3.66 12.69
CA LEU A 375 -14.73 3.55 13.19
C LEU A 375 -14.71 2.71 14.47
N VAL A 376 -15.06 3.32 15.60
CA VAL A 376 -15.20 2.65 16.90
C VAL A 376 -16.66 2.67 17.31
N ALA A 377 -17.24 1.53 17.64
CA ALA A 377 -18.64 1.44 18.04
C ALA A 377 -18.85 0.53 19.24
N ASP A 378 -19.89 0.80 20.01
CA ASP A 378 -20.39 -0.06 21.07
C ASP A 378 -21.92 -0.21 20.95
N LYS A 379 -22.56 -0.75 21.98
CA LYS A 379 -24.01 -0.95 22.03
C LYS A 379 -24.84 0.35 21.96
N ASP A 380 -24.26 1.51 22.27
CA ASP A 380 -24.98 2.77 22.41
C ASP A 380 -24.74 3.72 21.24
N GLU A 381 -23.51 3.75 20.71
CA GLU A 381 -23.02 4.78 19.79
C GLU A 381 -21.89 4.29 18.87
N GLY A 382 -21.58 5.08 17.84
CA GLY A 382 -20.38 4.96 17.02
C GLY A 382 -19.58 6.25 16.99
N TRP A 383 -18.32 6.16 16.59
CA TRP A 383 -17.39 7.28 16.46
C TRP A 383 -16.50 7.08 15.25
N VAL A 384 -16.28 8.14 14.49
CA VAL A 384 -15.21 8.20 13.49
C VAL A 384 -14.07 8.99 14.10
N VAL A 385 -12.86 8.45 14.07
CA VAL A 385 -11.63 9.13 14.48
C VAL A 385 -10.73 9.21 13.26
N TRP A 386 -10.27 10.40 12.89
CA TRP A 386 -9.31 10.62 11.81
C TRP A 386 -7.97 11.02 12.40
N GLU A 387 -6.97 10.16 12.25
CA GLU A 387 -5.59 10.44 12.59
C GLU A 387 -4.85 10.99 11.36
N MET A 388 -4.16 12.12 11.53
CA MET A 388 -3.62 12.87 10.42
C MET A 388 -2.10 12.92 10.42
N ALA A 389 -1.56 12.81 9.20
CA ALA A 389 -0.14 12.88 8.89
C ALA A 389 0.51 14.24 9.27
N GLY A 390 1.80 14.37 8.98
CA GLY A 390 2.55 15.62 9.12
C GLY A 390 3.34 15.74 10.42
N GLY A 391 3.29 14.73 11.30
CA GLY A 391 4.03 14.73 12.57
C GLY A 391 3.62 15.85 13.53
N ARG A 392 2.38 16.34 13.40
CA ARG A 392 1.83 17.44 14.19
C ARG A 392 0.87 16.99 15.29
N LYS A 393 0.71 15.68 15.50
CA LYS A 393 -0.24 15.11 16.48
C LYS A 393 -1.66 15.62 16.25
N LEU A 394 -2.07 15.66 14.99
CA LEU A 394 -3.38 16.13 14.59
C LEU A 394 -4.32 14.93 14.54
N TRP A 395 -5.45 15.06 15.21
CA TRP A 395 -6.53 14.09 15.13
C TRP A 395 -7.87 14.78 15.40
N ALA A 396 -8.94 14.25 14.85
CA ALA A 396 -10.30 14.72 15.10
C ALA A 396 -11.26 13.53 15.13
N ALA A 397 -12.33 13.65 15.90
CA ALA A 397 -13.32 12.60 16.06
C ALA A 397 -14.72 13.18 16.14
N GLU A 398 -15.67 12.51 15.49
CA GLU A 398 -17.10 12.81 15.57
C GLU A 398 -17.89 11.59 16.04
N ARG A 399 -18.94 11.83 16.81
CA ARG A 399 -19.89 10.82 17.23
C ARG A 399 -20.98 10.62 16.18
N LEU A 400 -21.26 9.37 15.87
CA LEU A 400 -22.34 8.95 14.98
C LEU A 400 -23.64 8.70 15.77
N ARG A 401 -24.76 9.19 15.25
CA ARG A 401 -26.05 9.20 15.98
C ARG A 401 -26.77 7.85 15.91
N ALA A 402 -27.81 7.69 16.74
CA ALA A 402 -28.63 6.49 16.79
C ALA A 402 -29.51 6.28 15.54
N ASP A 403 -29.82 7.35 14.80
CA ASP A 403 -30.66 7.37 13.60
C ASP A 403 -29.83 7.58 12.31
N GLU A 404 -28.53 7.29 12.38
CA GLU A 404 -27.57 7.56 11.31
C GLU A 404 -27.08 6.29 10.62
N VAL A 405 -26.86 6.39 9.31
CA VAL A 405 -26.01 5.46 8.57
C VAL A 405 -24.79 6.24 8.13
N ARG A 406 -23.60 5.71 8.43
CA ARG A 406 -22.32 6.24 7.94
C ARG A 406 -21.61 5.18 7.14
N VAL A 407 -21.07 5.57 5.98
CA VAL A 407 -20.20 4.71 5.19
C VAL A 407 -18.85 5.40 5.03
N LEU A 408 -17.82 4.84 5.66
CA LEU A 408 -16.45 5.28 5.50
C LEU A 408 -15.86 4.52 4.31
N TYR A 409 -15.56 5.24 3.24
CA TYR A 409 -14.99 4.68 2.02
C TYR A 409 -14.49 5.76 1.04
N PRO A 410 -13.36 6.45 1.30
CA PRO A 410 -12.52 6.54 2.48
C PRO A 410 -13.21 7.19 3.66
N GLY A 411 -12.53 7.14 4.80
CA GLY A 411 -12.95 7.83 6.00
C GLY A 411 -12.97 9.34 5.82
N TYR A 412 -13.89 10.00 6.54
CA TYR A 412 -14.07 11.44 6.48
C TYR A 412 -14.75 11.95 7.75
N ILE A 413 -14.51 13.23 8.03
CA ILE A 413 -15.23 14.07 8.99
C ILE A 413 -15.50 15.38 8.24
N GLU A 414 -16.75 15.85 8.26
CA GLU A 414 -17.14 17.08 7.54
C GLU A 414 -17.07 18.29 8.49
N ASP A 415 -18.19 18.99 8.67
CA ASP A 415 -18.29 20.19 9.49
C ASP A 415 -17.97 19.89 10.95
N PHE A 416 -17.11 20.70 11.54
CA PHE A 416 -16.55 20.49 12.86
C PHE A 416 -16.57 21.78 13.68
N PRO A 417 -17.11 21.76 14.92
CA PRO A 417 -17.20 22.97 15.74
C PRO A 417 -15.81 23.48 16.11
N THR A 418 -15.59 24.79 15.99
CA THR A 418 -14.31 25.40 16.37
C THR A 418 -14.12 25.48 17.88
N ASP A 419 -15.22 25.40 18.65
CA ASP A 419 -15.28 25.36 20.11
C ASP A 419 -15.65 23.96 20.64
N PHE A 420 -15.06 22.92 20.04
CA PHE A 420 -15.33 21.51 20.35
C PHE A 420 -15.01 21.08 21.80
N GLY A 421 -14.27 21.86 22.58
CA GLY A 421 -13.84 21.47 23.93
C GLY A 421 -14.97 21.17 24.93
N ALA A 422 -16.18 21.67 24.69
CA ALA A 422 -17.38 21.35 25.47
C ALA A 422 -18.37 20.41 24.74
N SER A 423 -18.03 19.95 23.54
CA SER A 423 -18.90 19.13 22.71
C SER A 423 -18.95 17.70 23.24
N PRO A 424 -20.15 17.13 23.48
CA PRO A 424 -20.28 15.71 23.78
C PRO A 424 -20.03 14.83 22.55
N ASP A 425 -20.12 15.39 21.35
CA ASP A 425 -20.14 14.67 20.08
C ASP A 425 -18.86 14.89 19.24
N HIS A 426 -17.89 15.64 19.75
CA HIS A 426 -16.64 15.94 19.04
C HIS A 426 -15.45 15.91 20.00
N MET A 427 -14.32 15.37 19.55
CA MET A 427 -13.05 15.35 20.27
C MET A 427 -11.93 15.57 19.25
N ALA A 428 -10.87 16.30 19.59
CA ALA A 428 -9.75 16.53 18.67
C ALA A 428 -8.51 16.98 19.42
N SER A 429 -7.36 16.99 18.73
CA SER A 429 -6.15 17.67 19.20
C SER A 429 -6.40 19.17 19.40
N ASP A 430 -5.90 19.75 20.50
CA ASP A 430 -6.14 21.16 20.90
C ASP A 430 -5.89 22.19 19.78
N HIS A 431 -4.89 21.94 18.94
CA HIS A 431 -4.43 22.86 17.90
C HIS A 431 -4.97 22.52 16.50
N ILE A 432 -6.00 21.66 16.37
CA ILE A 432 -6.59 21.31 15.07
C ILE A 432 -6.99 22.59 14.32
N VAL A 433 -7.90 23.40 14.87
CA VAL A 433 -8.39 24.63 14.22
C VAL A 433 -7.26 25.62 13.94
N SER A 434 -6.43 25.93 14.94
CA SER A 434 -5.36 26.93 14.79
C SER A 434 -4.34 26.52 13.73
N PHE A 435 -4.03 25.23 13.62
CA PHE A 435 -3.10 24.74 12.61
C PHE A 435 -3.66 24.95 11.20
N ALA A 436 -4.95 24.68 10.96
CA ALA A 436 -5.57 24.94 9.66
C ALA A 436 -5.53 26.42 9.28
N VAL A 437 -5.76 27.32 10.24
CA VAL A 437 -5.65 28.78 10.04
C VAL A 437 -4.20 29.18 9.70
N GLU A 438 -3.23 28.68 10.45
CA GLU A 438 -1.80 28.97 10.23
C GLU A 438 -1.32 28.50 8.84
N GLN A 439 -1.83 27.37 8.36
CA GLN A 439 -1.52 26.88 7.01
C GLN A 439 -2.29 27.60 5.89
N GLY A 440 -3.27 28.45 6.23
CA GLY A 440 -4.18 29.07 5.28
C GLY A 440 -5.13 28.06 4.62
N TRP A 441 -5.39 26.93 5.29
CA TRP A 441 -6.28 25.87 4.82
C TRP A 441 -7.73 26.11 5.21
N TRP A 442 -7.98 27.00 6.16
CA TRP A 442 -9.29 27.52 6.50
C TRP A 442 -9.20 28.98 6.93
N ASP A 443 -10.17 29.80 6.51
CA ASP A 443 -10.27 31.21 6.85
C ASP A 443 -11.48 31.43 7.77
N PRO A 444 -11.29 31.79 9.06
CA PRO A 444 -12.39 32.04 9.99
C PRO A 444 -13.29 33.20 9.55
N ASP A 445 -12.78 34.15 8.76
CA ASP A 445 -13.54 35.29 8.26
C ASP A 445 -14.14 35.03 6.87
N GLY A 446 -13.85 33.86 6.28
CA GLY A 446 -14.27 33.47 4.92
C GLY A 446 -15.75 33.06 4.80
N GLY A 447 -16.46 32.91 5.92
CA GLY A 447 -17.90 32.62 5.99
C GLY A 447 -18.30 31.14 5.85
N ALA A 448 -17.36 30.24 5.55
CA ALA A 448 -17.59 28.80 5.55
C ALA A 448 -17.32 28.17 6.92
N PRO A 449 -18.10 27.16 7.37
CA PRO A 449 -17.80 26.44 8.60
C PRO A 449 -16.44 25.75 8.52
N PHE A 450 -15.81 25.51 9.67
CA PHE A 450 -14.60 24.70 9.71
C PHE A 450 -14.97 23.26 9.37
N ASN A 451 -14.33 22.69 8.35
CA ASN A 451 -14.62 21.35 7.84
C ASN A 451 -13.31 20.55 7.75
N ILE A 452 -13.29 19.38 8.39
CA ILE A 452 -12.06 18.57 8.55
C ILE A 452 -11.58 18.03 7.21
N PHE A 453 -12.48 17.46 6.39
CA PHE A 453 -12.13 16.99 5.06
C PHE A 453 -11.59 18.14 4.18
N ASP A 454 -12.23 19.31 4.22
CA ASP A 454 -11.78 20.46 3.44
C ASP A 454 -10.44 21.03 3.92
N ALA A 455 -10.13 20.94 5.21
CA ALA A 455 -8.89 21.45 5.77
C ALA A 455 -7.71 20.46 5.66
N TYR A 456 -7.96 19.15 5.72
CA TYR A 456 -6.89 18.13 5.83
C TYR A 456 -6.97 16.99 4.82
N GLY A 457 -8.14 16.69 4.27
CA GLY A 457 -8.35 15.61 3.34
C GLY A 457 -7.70 15.85 1.98
N ASP A 458 -7.43 14.76 1.25
CA ASP A 458 -7.00 14.82 -0.14
C ASP A 458 -8.19 14.98 -1.10
N LYS A 459 -8.17 16.09 -1.84
CA LYS A 459 -9.16 16.41 -2.87
C LYS A 459 -8.75 15.97 -4.27
N GLY A 460 -7.58 15.36 -4.45
CA GLY A 460 -7.12 14.85 -5.74
C GLY A 460 -7.00 15.93 -6.83
N GLY A 461 -6.75 17.18 -6.42
CA GLY A 461 -6.68 18.34 -7.31
C GLY A 461 -8.04 18.88 -7.81
N ASP A 462 -9.16 18.37 -7.30
CA ASP A 462 -10.50 18.89 -7.56
C ASP A 462 -11.05 19.59 -6.30
N ASP A 463 -10.93 20.92 -6.24
CA ASP A 463 -11.37 21.71 -5.09
C ASP A 463 -12.86 21.56 -4.78
N ASN A 464 -13.67 21.14 -5.76
CA ASN A 464 -15.12 20.90 -5.61
C ASN A 464 -15.43 19.49 -5.09
N ARG A 465 -14.44 18.63 -4.91
CA ARG A 465 -14.64 17.29 -4.35
C ARG A 465 -15.11 17.42 -2.91
N THR A 466 -16.28 16.84 -2.61
CA THR A 466 -16.78 16.66 -1.25
C THR A 466 -16.37 15.29 -0.73
N ALA A 467 -16.37 15.13 0.60
CA ALA A 467 -16.09 13.87 1.25
C ALA A 467 -17.01 12.75 0.73
N ARG A 468 -18.31 13.05 0.59
CA ARG A 468 -19.38 12.07 0.36
C ARG A 468 -19.76 11.82 -1.10
N ASP A 469 -19.35 12.70 -2.01
CA ASP A 469 -19.62 12.57 -3.46
C ASP A 469 -18.36 12.26 -4.27
N GLY A 470 -17.20 12.18 -3.60
CA GLY A 470 -15.91 11.91 -4.19
C GLY A 470 -15.74 10.52 -4.83
N GLY A 471 -16.73 9.64 -4.68
CA GLY A 471 -16.91 8.39 -5.42
C GLY A 471 -15.66 7.53 -5.52
N PHE A 472 -15.36 6.79 -4.46
CA PHE A 472 -14.40 5.69 -4.54
C PHE A 472 -15.15 4.42 -4.94
N LYS A 473 -14.57 3.66 -5.88
CA LYS A 473 -15.26 2.58 -6.58
C LYS A 473 -16.58 3.00 -7.24
N PHE A 474 -17.51 2.06 -7.45
CA PHE A 474 -18.71 2.23 -8.28
C PHE A 474 -19.82 3.09 -7.64
N MET A 475 -19.72 3.38 -6.34
CA MET A 475 -20.72 4.14 -5.58
C MET A 475 -20.05 5.11 -4.60
N SER A 476 -20.58 6.33 -4.50
CA SER A 476 -20.14 7.27 -3.47
C SER A 476 -20.61 6.86 -2.09
N GLN A 477 -19.95 7.39 -1.05
CA GLN A 477 -20.32 7.17 0.35
C GLN A 477 -21.76 7.58 0.59
N ALA A 478 -22.20 8.75 0.10
CA ALA A 478 -23.60 9.18 0.20
C ALA A 478 -24.58 8.19 -0.47
N ALA A 479 -24.22 7.65 -1.64
CA ALA A 479 -25.08 6.69 -2.33
C ALA A 479 -25.17 5.36 -1.57
N LEU A 480 -24.08 4.91 -0.93
CA LEU A 480 -24.06 3.72 -0.09
C LEU A 480 -24.83 3.93 1.22
N GLU A 481 -24.72 5.10 1.83
CA GLU A 481 -25.47 5.49 3.04
C GLU A 481 -26.97 5.48 2.77
N GLU A 482 -27.42 6.15 1.70
CA GLU A 482 -28.84 6.21 1.33
C GLU A 482 -29.37 4.82 0.98
N ALA A 483 -28.62 4.05 0.18
CA ALA A 483 -29.05 2.73 -0.21
C ALA A 483 -29.05 1.74 0.98
N THR A 484 -28.25 1.96 2.01
CA THR A 484 -28.28 1.18 3.26
C THR A 484 -29.44 1.62 4.16
N ARG A 485 -29.67 2.93 4.30
CA ARG A 485 -30.82 3.50 5.02
C ARG A 485 -32.14 3.00 4.43
N ALA A 486 -32.24 2.88 3.11
CA ALA A 486 -33.41 2.34 2.42
C ALA A 486 -33.74 0.87 2.78
N MET A 487 -32.80 0.13 3.40
CA MET A 487 -33.02 -1.24 3.86
C MET A 487 -33.60 -1.29 5.29
N ALA A 488 -33.78 -0.16 5.98
CA ALA A 488 -34.31 -0.12 7.34
C ALA A 488 -35.74 -0.73 7.47
N PRO A 489 -36.07 -1.40 8.59
CA PRO A 489 -35.17 -1.73 9.68
C PRO A 489 -34.15 -2.79 9.24
N LEU A 490 -32.87 -2.55 9.54
CA LEU A 490 -31.77 -3.44 9.19
C LEU A 490 -31.71 -4.65 10.13
N THR A 491 -31.44 -5.80 9.54
CA THR A 491 -31.09 -7.05 10.22
C THR A 491 -29.65 -7.40 9.87
N GLU A 492 -29.05 -8.34 10.58
CA GLU A 492 -27.73 -8.88 10.22
C GLU A 492 -27.69 -9.38 8.77
N GLU A 493 -28.75 -10.05 8.30
CA GLU A 493 -28.87 -10.49 6.92
C GLU A 493 -28.80 -9.34 5.91
N LYS A 494 -29.54 -8.25 6.17
CA LYS A 494 -29.54 -7.07 5.30
C LYS A 494 -28.19 -6.37 5.28
N LEU A 495 -27.50 -6.29 6.43
CA LEU A 495 -26.17 -5.68 6.46
C LEU A 495 -25.11 -6.59 5.79
N MET A 496 -25.21 -7.92 5.94
CA MET A 496 -24.39 -8.87 5.18
C MET A 496 -24.57 -8.72 3.68
N GLU A 497 -25.82 -8.53 3.22
CA GLU A 497 -26.12 -8.26 1.81
C GLU A 497 -25.44 -6.97 1.33
N ARG A 498 -25.47 -5.91 2.15
CA ARG A 498 -24.79 -4.64 1.84
C ARG A 498 -23.27 -4.78 1.78
N VAL A 499 -22.65 -5.46 2.75
CA VAL A 499 -21.20 -5.75 2.74
C VAL A 499 -20.81 -6.69 1.59
N ARG A 500 -21.76 -7.44 1.02
CA ARG A 500 -21.59 -8.31 -0.16
C ARG A 500 -21.81 -7.60 -1.51
N ASP A 501 -22.16 -6.31 -1.51
CA ASP A 501 -22.53 -5.62 -2.74
C ASP A 501 -21.39 -5.64 -3.77
N ARG A 502 -21.61 -6.32 -4.90
CA ARG A 502 -20.63 -6.48 -6.00
C ARG A 502 -20.10 -5.17 -6.60
N ARG A 503 -20.69 -4.04 -6.25
CA ARG A 503 -20.25 -2.70 -6.65
C ARG A 503 -19.09 -2.19 -5.80
N ILE A 504 -18.81 -2.83 -4.67
CA ILE A 504 -17.74 -2.47 -3.73
C ILE A 504 -16.95 -3.70 -3.24
N ALA A 505 -17.51 -4.91 -3.29
CA ALA A 505 -16.84 -6.14 -2.90
C ALA A 505 -16.27 -6.88 -4.14
N ASP A 506 -14.95 -6.82 -4.31
CA ASP A 506 -14.16 -7.46 -5.37
C ASP A 506 -13.01 -8.30 -4.78
N ASP A 507 -11.94 -8.58 -5.55
CA ASP A 507 -10.78 -9.37 -5.09
C ASP A 507 -9.89 -8.65 -4.08
N GLU A 508 -9.98 -7.32 -3.99
CA GLU A 508 -9.24 -6.53 -3.00
C GLU A 508 -9.89 -6.68 -1.63
N ALA A 509 -11.22 -6.86 -1.54
CA ALA A 509 -11.91 -7.12 -0.29
C ALA A 509 -11.42 -8.43 0.37
N GLY A 510 -10.49 -8.31 1.31
CA GLY A 510 -9.79 -9.44 1.92
C GLY A 510 -10.66 -10.32 2.81
N TYR A 511 -11.79 -9.81 3.30
CA TYR A 511 -12.75 -10.53 4.13
C TYR A 511 -14.11 -9.83 4.13
N GLY A 512 -15.07 -10.35 4.89
CA GLY A 512 -16.28 -9.60 5.22
C GLY A 512 -16.61 -9.77 6.69
N GLN A 513 -16.94 -8.68 7.38
CA GLN A 513 -17.37 -8.75 8.78
C GLN A 513 -18.68 -8.01 9.01
N VAL A 514 -19.52 -8.57 9.88
CA VAL A 514 -20.73 -7.93 10.41
C VAL A 514 -20.85 -8.24 11.91
N VAL A 515 -21.13 -7.22 12.71
CA VAL A 515 -21.31 -7.31 14.16
C VAL A 515 -22.58 -6.55 14.56
N SER A 516 -23.34 -7.11 15.50
CA SER A 516 -24.48 -6.44 16.15
C SER A 516 -24.20 -6.27 17.64
N LEU A 517 -24.20 -5.02 18.10
CA LEU A 517 -23.81 -4.62 19.45
C LEU A 517 -25.05 -4.28 20.26
N ARG A 518 -25.22 -4.95 21.41
CA ARG A 518 -26.42 -4.84 22.27
C ARG A 518 -26.05 -4.80 23.74
N ALA A 519 -26.89 -4.15 24.53
CA ALA A 519 -26.79 -4.15 25.98
C ALA A 519 -27.05 -5.55 26.57
N GLY A 520 -26.37 -5.86 27.68
CA GLY A 520 -26.66 -7.06 28.49
C GLY A 520 -26.32 -8.39 27.81
N VAL A 521 -25.47 -8.38 26.78
CA VAL A 521 -24.93 -9.60 26.17
C VAL A 521 -23.77 -10.09 27.02
N ASP A 522 -23.78 -11.38 27.39
CA ASP A 522 -22.65 -12.00 28.08
C ASP A 522 -21.41 -11.94 27.16
N PRO A 523 -20.20 -11.65 27.65
CA PRO A 523 -18.99 -11.58 26.83
C PRO A 523 -18.73 -12.81 25.97
N ASP A 524 -19.10 -14.01 26.43
CA ASP A 524 -18.95 -15.24 25.65
C ASP A 524 -19.96 -15.35 24.49
N LEU A 525 -21.04 -14.57 24.51
CA LEU A 525 -22.10 -14.51 23.49
C LEU A 525 -21.94 -13.32 22.52
N LEU A 526 -20.92 -12.49 22.67
CA LEU A 526 -20.57 -11.47 21.68
C LEU A 526 -20.11 -12.15 20.38
N ARG A 527 -20.81 -11.86 19.27
CA ARG A 527 -20.69 -12.59 18.01
C ARG A 527 -20.25 -11.69 16.86
N VAL A 528 -19.33 -12.22 16.04
CA VAL A 528 -18.90 -11.69 14.76
C VAL A 528 -19.32 -12.66 13.65
N TRP A 529 -19.97 -12.16 12.62
CA TRP A 529 -20.10 -12.89 11.36
C TRP A 529 -18.86 -12.60 10.51
N ASN A 530 -18.17 -13.64 10.06
CA ASN A 530 -16.95 -13.49 9.27
C ASN A 530 -16.98 -14.32 7.99
N ALA A 531 -16.76 -13.66 6.87
CA ALA A 531 -16.42 -14.25 5.59
C ALA A 531 -14.88 -14.26 5.45
N PRO A 532 -14.23 -15.43 5.25
CA PRO A 532 -12.76 -15.58 5.30
C PRO A 532 -12.01 -15.07 4.05
N ALA A 533 -12.74 -14.66 3.01
CA ALA A 533 -12.26 -13.87 1.87
C ALA A 533 -13.38 -12.89 1.50
N THR A 534 -13.28 -12.22 0.35
CA THR A 534 -14.35 -11.33 -0.15
C THR A 534 -15.73 -11.95 0.03
N SER A 535 -16.63 -11.13 0.60
CA SER A 535 -17.98 -11.53 0.98
C SER A 535 -18.83 -11.97 -0.21
N ILE A 536 -18.46 -11.58 -1.44
CA ILE A 536 -19.14 -11.98 -2.68
C ILE A 536 -18.95 -13.45 -3.02
N SER A 537 -17.84 -14.07 -2.63
CA SER A 537 -17.53 -15.47 -2.92
C SER A 537 -17.48 -16.37 -1.69
N SER A 538 -17.58 -15.77 -0.49
CA SER A 538 -17.41 -16.46 0.79
C SER A 538 -18.69 -16.40 1.64
N PRO A 539 -19.06 -17.49 2.32
CA PRO A 539 -20.17 -17.47 3.26
C PRO A 539 -19.75 -16.83 4.59
N TYR A 540 -20.67 -16.15 5.26
CA TYR A 540 -20.47 -15.72 6.64
C TYR A 540 -20.58 -16.89 7.62
N VAL A 541 -19.51 -17.12 8.37
CA VAL A 541 -19.43 -18.09 9.47
C VAL A 541 -19.57 -17.33 10.81
N PRO A 542 -20.40 -17.81 11.75
CA PRO A 542 -20.56 -17.15 13.05
C PRO A 542 -19.43 -17.55 14.02
N TRP A 543 -18.84 -16.55 14.67
CA TRP A 543 -17.80 -16.70 15.69
C TRP A 543 -18.17 -15.92 16.93
N TRP A 544 -18.13 -16.57 18.09
CA TRP A 544 -18.33 -15.91 19.38
C TRP A 544 -16.99 -15.70 20.09
N LEU A 545 -16.88 -14.68 20.93
CA LEU A 545 -15.69 -14.53 21.79
C LEU A 545 -15.53 -15.66 22.81
N GLY A 546 -16.62 -16.38 23.11
CA GLY A 546 -16.62 -17.56 23.97
C GLY A 546 -16.04 -18.83 23.33
N VAL A 547 -15.68 -18.83 22.05
CA VAL A 547 -15.08 -20.03 21.43
C VAL A 547 -13.67 -20.29 21.99
N ALA A 548 -13.25 -21.55 21.99
CA ALA A 548 -11.93 -21.94 22.52
C ALA A 548 -10.78 -21.64 21.55
N GLY A 549 -11.06 -21.39 20.28
CA GLY A 549 -10.05 -21.07 19.27
C GLY A 549 -10.59 -21.11 17.85
N VAL A 550 -9.71 -20.78 16.90
CA VAL A 550 -9.97 -20.78 15.46
C VAL A 550 -9.29 -22.04 14.85
N PRO A 551 -9.98 -22.81 14.00
CA PRO A 551 -9.40 -23.97 13.36
C PRO A 551 -8.29 -23.57 12.38
N PRO A 552 -7.26 -24.42 12.16
CA PRO A 552 -6.11 -24.11 11.31
C PRO A 552 -6.47 -23.59 9.91
N GLU A 553 -7.58 -24.06 9.34
CA GLU A 553 -8.04 -23.66 8.01
C GLU A 553 -8.40 -22.17 7.89
N PHE A 554 -8.67 -21.51 9.02
CA PHE A 554 -9.02 -20.08 9.10
C PHE A 554 -7.90 -19.26 9.77
N GLY A 555 -6.84 -19.91 10.27
CA GLY A 555 -5.66 -19.27 10.86
C GLY A 555 -4.59 -18.89 9.82
N GLN A 556 -3.45 -18.38 10.29
CA GLN A 556 -2.36 -17.91 9.43
C GLN A 556 -1.70 -19.06 8.66
N HIS A 557 -1.53 -18.91 7.34
CA HIS A 557 -0.74 -19.82 6.49
C HIS A 557 0.46 -19.07 5.89
N ARG A 558 1.60 -19.75 5.81
CA ARG A 558 2.89 -19.23 5.32
C ARG A 558 2.81 -18.82 3.87
N TYR A 559 2.25 -19.66 2.98
CA TYR A 559 2.26 -19.40 1.53
C TYR A 559 1.43 -18.18 1.10
N LEU A 560 0.88 -17.45 2.06
CA LEU A 560 0.05 -16.26 1.90
C LEU A 560 0.54 -15.07 2.73
N THR A 561 1.67 -15.24 3.41
CA THR A 561 2.38 -14.18 4.12
C THR A 561 3.42 -13.55 3.18
N THR A 562 3.50 -12.22 3.15
CA THR A 562 4.48 -11.53 2.28
C THR A 562 5.91 -11.94 2.61
N GLY A 563 6.73 -12.10 1.56
CA GLY A 563 8.13 -12.52 1.66
C GLY A 563 8.34 -14.00 1.99
N ALA A 564 7.29 -14.76 2.30
CA ALA A 564 7.43 -16.14 2.73
C ALA A 564 7.97 -17.08 1.64
N SER A 565 7.83 -16.74 0.36
CA SER A 565 8.37 -17.51 -0.77
C SER A 565 9.91 -17.59 -0.80
N ALA A 566 10.60 -16.70 -0.06
CA ALA A 566 12.06 -16.63 -0.02
C ALA A 566 12.73 -17.49 1.08
N SER A 567 11.95 -18.17 1.94
CA SER A 567 12.47 -18.95 3.08
C SER A 567 11.99 -20.42 3.07
N PHE A 568 12.14 -21.15 4.18
CA PHE A 568 11.55 -22.48 4.39
C PHE A 568 10.59 -22.46 5.59
N LEU A 569 9.69 -23.45 5.66
CA LEU A 569 8.69 -23.54 6.71
C LEU A 569 9.36 -23.83 8.06
N ASN A 570 8.96 -23.10 9.10
CA ASN A 570 9.26 -23.49 10.48
C ASN A 570 8.51 -24.79 10.81
N PRO A 571 9.19 -25.89 11.23
CA PRO A 571 8.55 -27.16 11.55
C PRO A 571 7.35 -27.08 12.50
N ASP A 572 7.30 -26.10 13.40
CA ASP A 572 6.18 -25.90 14.34
C ASP A 572 4.86 -25.57 13.63
N TYR A 573 4.92 -25.09 12.40
CA TYR A 573 3.77 -24.73 11.56
C TYR A 573 3.40 -25.85 10.57
N ALA A 574 4.01 -27.04 10.64
CA ALA A 574 3.78 -28.10 9.66
C ALA A 574 2.31 -28.55 9.56
N LEU A 575 1.61 -28.70 10.69
CA LEU A 575 0.19 -29.06 10.69
C LEU A 575 -0.72 -27.91 10.24
N GLN A 576 -0.35 -26.68 10.61
CA GLN A 576 -1.02 -25.47 10.15
C GLN A 576 -0.99 -25.41 8.61
N GLU A 577 0.20 -25.53 8.02
CA GLU A 577 0.38 -25.53 6.55
C GLU A 577 -0.23 -26.74 5.83
N ALA A 578 -0.32 -27.88 6.50
CA ALA A 578 -0.94 -29.07 5.92
C ALA A 578 -2.48 -28.92 5.77
N SER A 579 -3.09 -28.04 6.56
CA SER A 579 -4.53 -27.78 6.49
C SER A 579 -4.90 -27.01 5.22
N VAL A 580 -6.19 -27.03 4.85
CA VAL A 580 -6.69 -26.26 3.70
C VAL A 580 -6.94 -24.82 4.15
N PHE A 581 -6.36 -23.83 3.48
CA PHE A 581 -6.67 -22.44 3.82
C PHE A 581 -8.00 -21.94 3.19
N ALA A 582 -8.90 -21.46 4.04
CA ALA A 582 -10.24 -20.99 3.67
C ALA A 582 -10.20 -19.85 2.65
N GLY A 583 -9.34 -18.84 2.85
CA GLY A 583 -9.26 -17.70 1.94
C GLY A 583 -8.90 -18.12 0.51
N ARG A 584 -8.04 -19.15 0.34
CA ARG A 584 -7.69 -19.70 -0.98
C ARG A 584 -8.84 -20.48 -1.61
N VAL A 585 -9.63 -21.21 -0.81
CA VAL A 585 -10.82 -21.91 -1.30
C VAL A 585 -11.80 -20.90 -1.90
N PHE A 586 -12.07 -19.80 -1.21
CA PHE A 586 -13.07 -18.83 -1.67
C PHE A 586 -12.54 -17.80 -2.67
N LYS A 587 -11.23 -17.50 -2.71
CA LYS A 587 -10.63 -16.79 -3.85
C LYS A 587 -10.76 -17.59 -5.15
N ARG A 588 -10.63 -18.92 -5.10
CA ARG A 588 -10.91 -19.76 -6.29
C ARG A 588 -12.37 -19.66 -6.73
N VAL A 589 -13.32 -19.63 -5.79
CA VAL A 589 -14.74 -19.42 -6.11
C VAL A 589 -14.92 -18.08 -6.83
N LEU A 590 -14.33 -17.01 -6.31
CA LEU A 590 -14.35 -15.68 -6.92
C LEU A 590 -13.85 -15.73 -8.37
N TYR A 591 -12.66 -16.29 -8.59
CA TYR A 591 -12.03 -16.30 -9.90
C TYR A 591 -12.82 -17.09 -10.93
N TYR A 592 -13.33 -18.26 -10.59
CA TYR A 592 -14.20 -18.98 -11.51
C TYR A 592 -15.53 -18.24 -11.75
N MET A 593 -16.18 -17.77 -10.68
CA MET A 593 -17.48 -17.09 -10.75
C MET A 593 -17.42 -15.82 -11.60
N CYS A 594 -16.37 -15.02 -11.46
CA CYS A 594 -16.21 -13.76 -12.19
C CYS A 594 -15.48 -13.90 -13.54
N SER A 595 -14.87 -15.06 -13.84
CA SER A 595 -14.25 -15.32 -15.16
C SER A 595 -15.26 -15.35 -16.31
N SER A 596 -16.53 -15.64 -16.03
CA SER A 596 -17.60 -15.62 -17.02
C SER A 596 -18.11 -14.20 -17.30
N SER A 597 -17.92 -13.24 -16.39
CA SER A 597 -18.35 -11.85 -16.53
C SER A 597 -17.33 -10.92 -17.20
N SER A 598 -16.03 -11.25 -17.19
CA SER A 598 -14.96 -10.35 -17.66
C SER A 598 -14.78 -10.29 -19.20
N SER A 599 -15.77 -10.67 -20.00
CA SER A 599 -15.69 -10.57 -21.47
C SER A 599 -16.24 -9.25 -22.02
N SER A 600 -15.44 -8.18 -22.06
CA SER A 600 -15.67 -7.11 -23.03
C SER A 600 -14.44 -6.28 -23.49
N SER A 601 -13.22 -6.79 -23.41
CA SER A 601 -12.05 -6.11 -24.01
C SER A 601 -11.56 -6.73 -25.33
N ALA A 602 -12.04 -7.93 -25.72
CA ALA A 602 -11.71 -8.53 -27.02
C ALA A 602 -12.72 -8.10 -28.10
N PRO A 603 -12.32 -7.38 -29.16
CA PRO A 603 -13.22 -7.06 -30.26
C PRO A 603 -13.59 -8.34 -31.02
N GLY A 604 -14.88 -8.69 -31.03
CA GLY A 604 -15.44 -9.74 -31.90
C GLY A 604 -15.84 -11.06 -31.23
N ALA A 605 -15.58 -11.26 -29.94
CA ALA A 605 -16.21 -12.36 -29.20
C ALA A 605 -17.65 -11.94 -28.86
N ALA A 606 -18.63 -12.63 -29.42
CA ALA A 606 -20.03 -12.37 -29.08
C ALA A 606 -20.22 -12.54 -27.57
N ALA A 607 -20.73 -11.49 -26.91
CA ALA A 607 -21.18 -11.48 -25.52
C ALA A 607 -22.40 -12.41 -25.26
N ALA A 608 -22.61 -13.42 -26.11
CA ALA A 608 -23.83 -14.22 -26.14
C ALA A 608 -23.81 -15.43 -25.19
N ASP A 609 -22.62 -15.85 -24.71
CA ASP A 609 -22.45 -17.10 -23.94
C ASP A 609 -21.88 -16.90 -22.52
N ALA A 610 -21.77 -15.66 -22.02
CA ALA A 610 -21.37 -15.37 -20.65
C ALA A 610 -22.53 -15.66 -19.68
N TYR A 611 -22.46 -16.77 -18.94
CA TYR A 611 -23.38 -17.03 -17.83
C TYR A 611 -23.00 -16.16 -16.63
N ASP A 612 -23.95 -15.36 -16.13
CA ASP A 612 -23.79 -14.72 -14.81
C ASP A 612 -23.94 -15.81 -13.73
N LEU A 613 -22.80 -16.28 -13.19
CA LEU A 613 -22.75 -17.33 -12.17
C LEU A 613 -22.94 -16.77 -10.76
N LEU A 614 -22.85 -15.45 -10.60
CA LEU A 614 -22.98 -14.77 -9.31
C LEU A 614 -24.33 -15.08 -8.63
N PRO A 615 -25.50 -15.04 -9.29
CA PRO A 615 -26.77 -15.39 -8.65
C PRO A 615 -26.81 -16.85 -8.15
N VAL A 616 -26.12 -17.77 -8.81
CA VAL A 616 -26.07 -19.19 -8.39
C VAL A 616 -25.25 -19.32 -7.13
N VAL A 617 -24.02 -18.79 -7.13
CA VAL A 617 -23.13 -18.80 -5.96
C VAL A 617 -23.78 -18.07 -4.79
N THR A 618 -24.33 -16.87 -5.02
CA THR A 618 -25.01 -16.09 -3.97
C THR A 618 -26.14 -16.88 -3.30
N ARG A 619 -26.95 -17.63 -4.06
CA ARG A 619 -28.01 -18.49 -3.47
C ARG A 619 -27.44 -19.61 -2.61
N MET A 620 -26.32 -20.21 -3.00
CA MET A 620 -25.67 -21.26 -2.22
C MET A 620 -25.11 -20.71 -0.90
N LEU A 621 -24.44 -19.55 -0.96
CA LEU A 621 -23.88 -18.86 0.21
C LEU A 621 -25.00 -18.42 1.17
N THR A 622 -26.01 -17.71 0.66
CA THR A 622 -27.13 -17.21 1.48
C THR A 622 -27.99 -18.35 2.04
N GLY A 623 -28.15 -19.46 1.31
CA GLY A 623 -28.79 -20.68 1.83
C GLY A 623 -28.06 -21.26 3.04
N PHE A 624 -26.73 -21.35 2.96
CA PHE A 624 -25.89 -21.75 4.09
C PHE A 624 -26.04 -20.79 5.26
N GLU A 625 -25.96 -19.48 5.03
CA GLU A 625 -26.05 -18.45 6.08
C GLU A 625 -27.44 -18.42 6.73
N ASN A 626 -28.51 -18.63 5.96
CA ASN A 626 -29.87 -18.73 6.47
C ASN A 626 -30.02 -19.89 7.46
N GLN A 627 -29.41 -21.05 7.16
CA GLN A 627 -29.37 -22.16 8.11
C GLN A 627 -28.63 -21.77 9.39
N SER A 628 -27.48 -21.09 9.27
CA SER A 628 -26.74 -20.60 10.45
C SER A 628 -27.60 -19.68 11.32
N ARG A 629 -28.27 -18.70 10.70
CA ARG A 629 -29.15 -17.75 11.39
C ARG A 629 -30.33 -18.47 12.08
N ALA A 630 -30.94 -19.45 11.42
CA ALA A 630 -32.04 -20.23 11.97
C ALA A 630 -31.62 -21.04 13.21
N ASP A 631 -30.46 -21.69 13.17
CA ASP A 631 -29.93 -22.44 14.31
C ASP A 631 -29.58 -21.50 15.49
N ILE A 632 -28.97 -20.35 15.20
CA ILE A 632 -28.61 -19.33 16.19
C ILE A 632 -29.85 -18.80 16.92
N ALA A 633 -30.87 -18.39 16.15
CA ALA A 633 -32.13 -17.91 16.70
C ALA A 633 -32.93 -19.03 17.41
N GLY A 634 -32.78 -20.27 16.95
CA GLY A 634 -33.53 -21.42 17.45
C GLY A 634 -32.99 -21.99 18.75
N TRP A 635 -31.71 -22.38 18.79
CA TRP A 635 -31.18 -23.18 19.90
C TRP A 635 -29.75 -22.84 20.34
N VAL A 636 -28.87 -22.32 19.47
CA VAL A 636 -27.44 -22.17 19.81
C VAL A 636 -27.24 -21.13 20.92
N GLU A 637 -27.68 -19.88 20.71
CA GLU A 637 -27.49 -18.81 21.68
C GLU A 637 -28.39 -19.00 22.92
N ALA A 638 -29.60 -19.53 22.73
CA ALA A 638 -30.50 -19.86 23.84
C ALA A 638 -29.92 -20.96 24.74
N GLY A 639 -29.37 -22.02 24.14
CA GLY A 639 -28.71 -23.11 24.86
C GLY A 639 -27.47 -22.65 25.60
N ALA A 640 -26.59 -21.89 24.93
CA ALA A 640 -25.39 -21.33 25.55
C ALA A 640 -25.73 -20.40 26.72
N ARG A 641 -26.74 -19.52 26.56
CA ARG A 641 -27.22 -18.64 27.64
C ARG A 641 -27.75 -19.44 28.83
N ALA A 642 -28.58 -20.45 28.60
CA ALA A 642 -29.10 -21.29 29.67
C ALA A 642 -28.00 -22.05 30.43
N LEU A 643 -26.93 -22.46 29.75
CA LEU A 643 -25.75 -23.07 30.39
C LEU A 643 -24.99 -22.05 31.24
N ILE A 644 -24.78 -20.83 30.73
CA ILE A 644 -24.15 -19.73 31.48
C ILE A 644 -24.94 -19.40 32.75
N GLU A 645 -26.27 -19.27 32.64
CA GLU A 645 -27.16 -18.94 33.77
C GLU A 645 -27.16 -20.02 34.87
N LYS A 646 -26.87 -21.28 34.52
CA LYS A 646 -26.69 -22.39 35.47
C LYS A 646 -25.28 -22.50 36.07
N GLY A 647 -24.35 -21.64 35.65
CA GLY A 647 -22.94 -21.70 36.05
C GLY A 647 -22.10 -22.70 35.25
N GLU A 648 -22.63 -23.27 34.17
CA GLU A 648 -21.95 -24.23 33.28
C GLU A 648 -21.24 -23.52 32.10
N ARG A 649 -20.49 -22.46 32.38
CA ARG A 649 -19.88 -21.60 31.34
C ARG A 649 -18.95 -22.36 30.38
N GLU A 650 -18.16 -23.32 30.88
CA GLU A 650 -17.30 -24.12 30.01
C GLU A 650 -18.09 -25.02 29.06
N ALA A 651 -19.25 -25.52 29.47
CA ALA A 651 -20.16 -26.25 28.57
C ALA A 651 -20.76 -25.32 27.51
N ALA A 652 -21.09 -24.08 27.87
CA ALA A 652 -21.55 -23.06 26.91
C ALA A 652 -20.45 -22.77 25.87
N ARG A 653 -19.21 -22.57 26.31
CA ARG A 653 -18.05 -22.35 25.41
C ARG A 653 -17.81 -23.55 24.50
N ALA A 654 -17.91 -24.77 25.03
CA ALA A 654 -17.80 -25.99 24.23
C ALA A 654 -18.90 -26.09 23.17
N LEU A 655 -20.14 -25.72 23.51
CA LEU A 655 -21.27 -25.66 22.56
C LEU A 655 -21.01 -24.66 21.42
N LEU A 656 -20.63 -23.43 21.78
CA LEU A 656 -20.33 -22.37 20.80
C LEU A 656 -19.15 -22.76 19.90
N THR A 657 -18.09 -23.32 20.50
CA THR A 657 -16.91 -23.81 19.77
C THR A 657 -17.29 -24.92 18.80
N HIS A 658 -18.04 -25.92 19.26
CA HIS A 658 -18.49 -27.03 18.42
C HIS A 658 -19.32 -26.53 17.24
N TYR A 659 -20.25 -25.59 17.50
CA TYR A 659 -21.08 -25.02 16.45
C TYR A 659 -20.25 -24.21 15.44
N SER A 660 -19.41 -23.26 15.89
CA SER A 660 -18.55 -22.48 14.99
C SER A 660 -17.61 -23.35 14.17
N HIS A 661 -16.96 -24.35 14.79
CA HIS A 661 -16.06 -25.27 14.08
C HIS A 661 -16.82 -26.15 13.08
N GLY A 662 -18.00 -26.65 13.44
CA GLY A 662 -18.87 -27.40 12.54
C GLY A 662 -19.34 -26.57 11.34
N ARG A 663 -19.73 -25.30 11.55
CA ARG A 663 -20.08 -24.37 10.46
C ARG A 663 -18.85 -24.02 9.62
N ALA A 664 -17.69 -23.79 10.21
CA ALA A 664 -16.44 -23.55 9.49
C ALA A 664 -16.07 -24.72 8.56
N ALA A 665 -16.17 -25.97 9.05
CA ALA A 665 -15.99 -27.16 8.24
C ALA A 665 -17.01 -27.26 7.09
N GLY A 666 -18.30 -27.05 7.40
CA GLY A 666 -19.37 -27.04 6.39
C GLY A 666 -19.20 -25.94 5.34
N ALA A 667 -18.66 -24.78 5.70
CA ALA A 667 -18.34 -23.72 4.76
C ALA A 667 -17.22 -24.15 3.79
N LEU A 668 -16.18 -24.83 4.27
CA LEU A 668 -15.13 -25.37 3.41
C LEU A 668 -15.65 -26.45 2.46
N ASP A 669 -16.53 -27.32 2.92
CA ASP A 669 -17.20 -28.31 2.06
C ASP A 669 -18.05 -27.64 0.98
N LEU A 670 -18.80 -26.59 1.34
CA LEU A 670 -19.54 -25.78 0.38
C LEU A 670 -18.60 -25.14 -0.65
N GLY A 671 -17.53 -24.50 -0.21
CA GLY A 671 -16.54 -23.86 -1.10
C GLY A 671 -15.87 -24.86 -2.05
N ARG A 672 -15.52 -26.07 -1.57
CA ARG A 672 -15.00 -27.15 -2.42
C ARG A 672 -16.03 -27.58 -3.47
N THR A 673 -17.28 -27.80 -3.05
CA THR A 673 -18.37 -28.21 -3.94
C THR A 673 -18.62 -27.18 -5.04
N ILE A 674 -18.63 -25.89 -4.68
CA ILE A 674 -18.78 -24.78 -5.64
C ILE A 674 -17.59 -24.79 -6.62
N ASN A 675 -16.35 -24.87 -6.11
CA ASN A 675 -15.17 -24.90 -6.96
C ASN A 675 -15.17 -26.06 -7.95
N ASP A 676 -15.50 -27.27 -7.51
CA ASP A 676 -15.53 -28.45 -8.39
C ASP A 676 -16.62 -28.32 -9.48
N ALA A 677 -17.78 -27.76 -9.12
CA ALA A 677 -18.86 -27.50 -10.07
C ALA A 677 -18.48 -26.42 -11.09
N LEU A 678 -17.87 -25.33 -10.64
CA LEU A 678 -17.44 -24.23 -11.50
C LEU A 678 -16.27 -24.63 -12.41
N ASP A 679 -15.27 -25.34 -11.88
CA ASP A 679 -14.16 -25.89 -12.66
C ASP A 679 -14.65 -26.87 -13.74
N GLY A 680 -15.56 -27.78 -13.37
CA GLY A 680 -16.24 -28.67 -14.31
C GLY A 680 -17.00 -27.91 -15.39
N HIS A 681 -17.76 -26.87 -15.01
CA HIS A 681 -18.48 -26.02 -15.97
C HIS A 681 -17.55 -25.34 -16.96
N VAL A 682 -16.47 -24.70 -16.49
CA VAL A 682 -15.49 -24.00 -17.34
C VAL A 682 -14.80 -24.97 -18.31
N LYS A 683 -14.44 -26.17 -17.84
CA LYS A 683 -13.82 -27.22 -18.68
C LYS A 683 -14.79 -27.77 -19.72
N LEU A 684 -16.04 -28.04 -19.34
CA LEU A 684 -17.05 -28.60 -20.24
C LEU A 684 -17.53 -27.60 -21.30
N THR A 685 -17.59 -26.32 -20.96
CA THR A 685 -18.01 -25.26 -21.89
C THR A 685 -16.86 -24.74 -22.78
N GLY A 686 -15.62 -25.21 -22.57
CA GLY A 686 -14.45 -24.74 -23.31
C GLY A 686 -14.08 -23.29 -22.99
N GLN A 687 -14.52 -22.76 -21.85
CA GLN A 687 -14.26 -21.38 -21.44
C GLN A 687 -12.88 -21.19 -20.80
N TRP A 688 -12.08 -22.26 -20.64
CA TRP A 688 -10.72 -22.16 -20.14
C TRP A 688 -9.85 -21.30 -21.08
N ARG A 689 -9.32 -20.19 -20.57
CA ARG A 689 -8.46 -19.28 -21.33
C ARG A 689 -7.02 -19.45 -20.90
N SER A 690 -6.11 -19.56 -21.88
CA SER A 690 -4.70 -19.31 -21.59
C SER A 690 -4.50 -17.81 -21.34
N PRO A 691 -3.63 -17.41 -20.41
CA PRO A 691 -3.30 -15.99 -20.24
C PRO A 691 -2.83 -15.40 -21.58
N PRO A 692 -3.17 -14.14 -21.89
CA PRO A 692 -2.64 -13.45 -23.07
C PRO A 692 -1.11 -13.55 -23.09
N ALA A 693 -0.49 -13.53 -24.26
CA ALA A 693 0.97 -13.61 -24.38
C ALA A 693 1.65 -12.47 -23.59
N GLY A 694 2.12 -12.78 -22.38
CA GLY A 694 2.70 -11.86 -21.41
C GLY A 694 3.24 -12.62 -20.21
N SER A 695 4.26 -12.08 -19.53
CA SER A 695 4.94 -12.74 -18.40
C SER A 695 4.53 -12.21 -17.03
N ALA A 696 3.62 -11.23 -16.97
CA ALA A 696 3.17 -10.63 -15.73
C ALA A 696 2.00 -11.43 -15.14
N ILE A 697 2.22 -12.08 -14.00
CA ILE A 697 1.21 -12.84 -13.24
C ILE A 697 0.51 -11.93 -12.23
N ASN A 698 1.28 -11.04 -11.60
CA ASN A 698 0.76 -10.04 -10.68
C ASN A 698 0.47 -8.77 -11.47
N ASP A 699 -0.60 -8.08 -11.11
CA ASP A 699 -0.87 -6.73 -11.59
C ASP A 699 0.18 -5.74 -11.03
N ALA A 700 0.09 -4.48 -11.46
CA ALA A 700 1.00 -3.42 -11.04
C ALA A 700 0.74 -2.91 -9.61
N GLY A 701 -0.22 -3.51 -8.90
CA GLY A 701 -0.84 -2.99 -7.69
C GLY A 701 -1.97 -2.00 -8.00
N GLU A 702 -2.29 -1.22 -6.98
CA GLU A 702 -3.32 -0.19 -6.88
C GLU A 702 -3.79 0.43 -8.21
N GLY A 703 -5.10 0.34 -8.47
CA GLY A 703 -5.75 0.96 -9.61
C GLY A 703 -5.64 0.22 -10.94
N ALA A 704 -5.08 -0.99 -10.93
CA ALA A 704 -5.23 -1.96 -12.01
C ALA A 704 -6.63 -2.59 -12.00
N GLU A 705 -7.05 -3.17 -13.12
CA GLU A 705 -8.32 -3.91 -13.19
C GLU A 705 -8.29 -5.09 -12.22
N THR A 706 -9.16 -5.04 -11.21
CA THR A 706 -9.33 -6.11 -10.22
C THR A 706 -10.25 -7.21 -10.74
N VAL A 707 -10.10 -8.44 -10.23
CA VAL A 707 -11.07 -9.49 -10.56
C VAL A 707 -12.39 -9.18 -9.89
N ASN A 708 -13.40 -8.88 -10.71
CA ASN A 708 -14.71 -8.48 -10.24
C ASN A 708 -15.84 -9.08 -11.08
N CYS A 709 -17.03 -9.08 -10.50
CA CYS A 709 -18.22 -9.65 -11.12
C CYS A 709 -19.10 -8.58 -11.82
N LEU A 710 -18.50 -7.48 -12.29
CA LEU A 710 -19.15 -6.45 -13.10
C LEU A 710 -18.71 -6.59 -14.58
N VAL A 711 -19.66 -6.94 -15.45
CA VAL A 711 -19.38 -7.11 -16.88
C VAL A 711 -19.14 -5.75 -17.55
N GLY A 712 -17.91 -5.48 -18.01
CA GLY A 712 -17.57 -4.30 -18.81
C GLY A 712 -17.51 -2.98 -18.03
N TYR A 713 -17.38 -3.09 -16.71
CA TYR A 713 -17.36 -1.99 -15.76
C TYR A 713 -16.20 -2.19 -14.79
N ASP A 714 -15.52 -1.10 -14.47
CA ASP A 714 -14.40 -1.08 -13.52
C ASP A 714 -14.98 -0.80 -12.12
N PRO A 715 -14.98 -1.76 -11.16
CA PRO A 715 -15.52 -1.51 -9.83
C PRO A 715 -14.81 -0.34 -9.17
N ASP A 716 -13.54 -0.06 -9.51
CA ASP A 716 -12.70 0.98 -8.91
C ASP A 716 -12.96 2.39 -9.46
N ARG A 717 -13.97 2.54 -10.32
CA ARG A 717 -14.38 3.83 -10.88
C ARG A 717 -15.83 4.17 -10.55
N PRO A 718 -16.13 5.43 -10.24
CA PRO A 718 -17.51 5.87 -10.06
C PRO A 718 -18.29 5.76 -11.38
N SER A 719 -19.61 5.61 -11.27
CA SER A 719 -20.50 5.34 -12.40
C SER A 719 -20.36 6.34 -13.57
N TRP A 720 -19.99 7.60 -13.30
CA TRP A 720 -19.78 8.64 -14.31
C TRP A 720 -18.40 8.60 -15.01
N LYS A 721 -17.43 7.83 -14.48
CA LYS A 721 -16.11 7.59 -15.10
C LYS A 721 -16.05 6.26 -15.86
N GLN A 722 -17.16 5.51 -15.89
CA GLN A 722 -17.25 4.25 -16.62
C GLN A 722 -17.21 4.48 -18.13
N PRO A 723 -16.69 3.52 -18.91
CA PRO A 723 -16.82 3.57 -20.36
C PRO A 723 -18.30 3.68 -20.74
N ALA A 724 -18.64 4.58 -21.66
CA ALA A 724 -20.02 4.79 -22.08
C ALA A 724 -20.64 3.44 -22.47
N ALA A 725 -21.68 3.02 -21.73
CA ALA A 725 -22.38 1.77 -21.97
C ALA A 725 -22.66 1.66 -23.48
N HIS A 726 -22.19 0.57 -24.11
CA HIS A 726 -22.60 0.26 -25.48
C HIS A 726 -24.11 0.42 -25.55
N PRO A 727 -24.67 1.23 -26.47
CA PRO A 727 -26.09 1.48 -26.49
C PRO A 727 -26.78 0.14 -26.71
N THR A 728 -27.33 -0.43 -25.64
CA THR A 728 -28.29 -1.52 -25.72
C THR A 728 -29.35 -1.01 -26.67
N LYS A 729 -29.38 -1.56 -27.89
CA LYS A 729 -30.41 -1.24 -28.88
C LYS A 729 -31.74 -1.40 -28.16
N ARG A 730 -32.39 -0.27 -27.83
CA ARG A 730 -33.77 -0.25 -27.36
C ARG A 730 -34.54 -1.11 -28.35
N ARG A 731 -35.00 -2.28 -27.92
CA ARG A 731 -36.02 -3.04 -28.65
C ARG A 731 -37.22 -2.12 -28.74
N ARG A 732 -37.35 -1.43 -29.88
CA ARG A 732 -38.55 -0.69 -30.24
C ARG A 732 -39.68 -1.71 -30.21
N SER A 733 -40.60 -1.59 -29.25
CA SER A 733 -41.80 -2.41 -29.25
C SER A 733 -42.49 -2.19 -30.60
N MET A 734 -42.63 -3.25 -31.41
CA MET A 734 -43.59 -3.26 -32.51
C MET A 734 -44.98 -3.13 -31.91
N ARG A 735 -45.47 -1.89 -31.77
CA ARG A 735 -46.91 -1.65 -31.71
C ARG A 735 -47.43 -1.82 -33.12
N SER A 736 -48.01 -2.98 -33.40
CA SER A 736 -48.85 -3.22 -34.57
C SER A 736 -49.96 -2.16 -34.61
N LYS A 737 -49.83 -1.18 -35.51
CA LYS A 737 -50.98 -0.40 -35.96
C LYS A 737 -51.58 -1.14 -37.15
N MET A 738 -52.63 -1.88 -36.84
CA MET A 738 -53.60 -2.39 -37.80
C MET A 738 -54.29 -1.18 -38.43
N VAL A 739 -53.89 -0.82 -39.65
CA VAL A 739 -54.61 0.15 -40.48
C VAL A 739 -55.43 -0.65 -41.49
N ILE A 740 -56.71 -0.80 -41.19
CA ILE A 740 -57.73 -1.09 -42.19
C ILE A 740 -58.17 0.25 -42.74
N GLN A 741 -57.88 0.54 -44.01
CA GLN A 741 -58.76 1.37 -44.82
C GLN A 741 -58.70 0.99 -46.29
N ARG A 742 -59.90 0.74 -46.80
CA ARG A 742 -60.27 0.37 -48.17
C ARG A 742 -59.93 1.47 -49.18
N GLY A 743 -59.64 1.09 -50.42
CA GLY A 743 -59.71 2.03 -51.54
C GLY A 743 -59.20 1.50 -52.89
N ARG A 744 -60.12 0.86 -53.64
CA ARG A 744 -60.29 0.85 -55.12
C ARG A 744 -59.07 0.71 -56.05
N GLY A 745 -59.12 -0.33 -56.87
CA GLY A 745 -58.36 -0.55 -58.10
C GLY A 745 -58.63 -1.94 -58.61
#